data_AF-A0A4U3L044-F1
#
_entry.id   AF-A0A4U3L044-F1
#
_cell.length_a   1.000
_cell.length_b   1.000
_cell.length_c   1.000
_cell.angle_alpha   90.00
_cell.angle_beta   90.00
_cell.angle_gamma   90.00
#
_symmetry.space_group_name_H-M   'P 1'
#
loop_
_entity.id
_entity.type
_entity.pdbx_description
1 polymer ?
#
loop_
_entity_poly.entity_id
_entity_poly.type
_entity_poly.pdbx_seq_one_letter_code
_entity_poly.pdbx_strand_id
1 'polypeptide(L)'
;MKKILLALSCIACFFTLHAQVLYGTASDGGTNGKGTINTFNTNAGILNAIFTFDSPDGAHPQFSGLIKANDGKLYGMTRYGGSNNYGVLFSYEPTSSKYTLLKDFDVSSGTYPYGSLMQAKDGKLYGMTTYGGNNNAGVIFSFDPVSAVYTKLKDLDIANGAWPYGHLIQATDGKLYGLTSYGGNRNTGVIFSFNPSSLVYTKLKDLDGGNGGSPYGSLMQAADGKLYGMTAYGGSKGEGVIFSYDLTTATYSRQIDFDGSNGAYPYGHLIQTADGKLYGMTNAGGYFNDGVIFSFNPSTFTYTKLKDFDIASGGNPYDGLMQAADGKLYGTTSDGGSNNSGVIFSFNPVTAAYVKLKDLDDANGSSPQSNLVQTTDGKLYSMTTNGGSGGSGVIFAFDPSQLSYTKVKDFGSNTVGSNVLAGLIQSAGKLYGMTNTGGNKGAGVIYSFNPATSMYTNLYSFDGANGSNPYGSLMQAKDGKLYGMTYSGGSKGYGVIFLFDTATSLYTKVYDFDYSKGGNPTGSLIQATNGKLYGMTYYGGNNGAGVVFSFDPVTLVYTKLVDFNGTNGAYPYGSLMQATDNKLYGLTYSGGSKGFGVIFSFDPATSIYTKQRDFAGTNGSNPTGNLLQAADGKLYGMTSFGGSSDKGVIFSFIPTTLTFARRKDFDGISGGNPHGSLMQAADGKLYGVTNAGGNNNAGVIFSFAPAKSTYTKLQDFDGTNGSAPQYVTLTEATCAGTTFYRDADSDGYGDINNSTVACVQPAGYVADSTDCNDSDANANKAITWYIDADADGYSGDSTMQCSRPANGFLLAELTGGTGDCDDSNTGIHPDATEIPGDSIDQDCDGFDLKTWYADADGDSYGNANTVTTANEQPTGYVANSTDCNDGDGTIYPGAPELCDGKDNNCDGTVDEGCAVPKLRINDVSLTEGNSGMQKMTFSVTLSVTSAQTVTVSYRTRNGTATAPDDYEAQSGMLTFEPGVKKQTISIIINGDAIVEGDETFNVRLGNPVNATISRALGTGTILDDETSSTSPVGRNNGGSTYVVSISPNPANNVLNVKLDSFRGKVILQLTNLQGKVLKEAKLQTMGNEWHAQQRFNVSDMASGTYLIVVLDEEGNKQTKKVVIAHR
;
A
#
# COMPACT_ATOMS: atom_id res chain seq x y z
N MET A 1 58.67 4.24 14.68
CA MET A 1 58.32 5.54 14.04
C MET A 1 57.65 5.39 12.67
N LYS A 2 58.19 4.71 11.64
CA LYS A 2 57.47 4.55 10.35
C LYS A 2 56.11 3.83 10.42
N LYS A 3 55.89 2.92 11.38
CA LYS A 3 54.56 2.30 11.65
C LYS A 3 53.51 3.24 12.28
N ILE A 4 53.89 4.43 12.75
CA ILE A 4 52.95 5.40 13.36
C ILE A 4 52.42 6.40 12.30
N LEU A 5 53.15 6.61 11.19
CA LEU A 5 52.70 7.52 10.13
C LEU A 5 51.66 6.91 9.17
N LEU A 6 51.61 5.57 9.01
CA LEU A 6 50.57 4.94 8.19
C LEU A 6 49.18 4.95 8.86
N ALA A 7 49.14 4.95 10.21
CA ALA A 7 47.89 4.99 10.96
C ALA A 7 47.15 6.34 10.89
N LEU A 8 47.82 7.43 10.46
CA LEU A 8 47.18 8.75 10.27
C LEU A 8 46.69 8.99 8.84
N SER A 9 46.95 8.09 7.88
CA SER A 9 46.61 8.29 6.47
C SER A 9 45.33 7.58 6.01
N CYS A 10 44.66 6.81 6.89
CA CYS A 10 43.47 6.01 6.55
C CYS A 10 42.21 6.40 7.34
N ILE A 11 42.25 7.46 8.15
CA ILE A 11 41.10 7.94 8.95
C ILE A 11 40.24 8.97 8.17
N ALA A 12 40.64 9.33 6.95
CA ALA A 12 39.98 10.37 6.15
C ALA A 12 39.02 9.86 5.05
N CYS A 13 38.85 8.55 4.89
CA CYS A 13 37.99 7.96 3.85
C CYS A 13 37.16 6.78 4.40
N PHE A 14 36.17 7.05 5.25
CA PHE A 14 34.88 6.33 5.35
C PHE A 14 33.91 7.04 6.33
N PHE A 15 33.75 8.36 6.15
CA PHE A 15 32.63 9.12 6.72
C PHE A 15 31.94 9.92 5.61
N THR A 16 31.16 9.22 4.77
CA THR A 16 30.16 9.86 3.93
C THR A 16 28.98 10.30 4.82
N LEU A 17 29.02 11.54 5.31
CA LEU A 17 27.83 12.22 5.83
C LEU A 17 26.77 12.23 4.72
N HIS A 18 25.58 11.69 4.98
CA HIS A 18 24.57 11.41 3.96
C HIS A 18 23.59 12.56 3.70
N ALA A 19 23.11 12.64 2.45
CA ALA A 19 22.11 13.58 1.95
C ALA A 19 21.41 13.09 0.66
N GLN A 20 20.08 13.03 0.67
CA GLN A 20 19.19 12.71 -0.47
C GLN A 20 18.10 13.81 -0.61
N VAL A 21 16.84 13.56 -1.03
CA VAL A 21 15.82 14.64 -1.27
C VAL A 21 14.56 14.52 -0.39
N LEU A 22 14.25 15.54 0.43
CA LEU A 22 13.29 15.44 1.56
C LEU A 22 11.95 16.17 1.37
N TYR A 23 11.00 15.90 2.26
CA TYR A 23 9.58 15.89 1.93
C TYR A 23 8.81 17.09 2.51
N GLY A 24 8.39 18.04 1.67
CA GLY A 24 7.59 19.19 2.12
C GLY A 24 6.67 19.81 1.07
N THR A 25 5.66 20.55 1.53
CA THR A 25 4.81 21.46 0.74
C THR A 25 4.77 22.82 1.43
N ALA A 26 4.52 23.90 0.67
CA ALA A 26 4.70 25.25 1.21
C ALA A 26 3.67 26.30 0.77
N SER A 27 3.69 27.41 1.50
CA SER A 27 2.54 27.75 2.35
C SER A 27 1.99 29.13 2.07
N ASP A 28 2.85 30.13 2.14
CA ASP A 28 2.64 31.48 1.65
C ASP A 28 3.76 31.71 0.57
N GLY A 29 3.69 32.74 -0.26
CA GLY A 29 4.52 32.85 -1.49
C GLY A 29 3.81 32.44 -2.79
N GLY A 30 4.57 32.15 -3.88
CA GLY A 30 4.13 31.53 -5.18
C GLY A 30 2.98 32.22 -5.94
N THR A 31 2.48 31.70 -7.08
CA THR A 31 1.51 32.44 -7.96
C THR A 31 0.22 32.96 -7.31
N ASN A 32 -0.67 32.12 -6.77
CA ASN A 32 -1.87 32.56 -6.04
C ASN A 32 -1.91 32.33 -4.53
N GLY A 33 -0.97 31.68 -3.83
CA GLY A 33 0.25 31.01 -4.27
C GLY A 33 0.02 29.58 -4.70
N LYS A 34 -0.43 28.80 -3.69
CA LYS A 34 -0.89 27.42 -3.71
C LYS A 34 0.21 26.36 -3.81
N GLY A 35 1.38 26.70 -4.35
CA GLY A 35 2.60 25.88 -4.31
C GLY A 35 3.56 26.12 -5.49
N THR A 36 4.72 25.47 -5.48
CA THR A 36 5.68 25.36 -6.60
C THR A 36 6.37 23.98 -6.59
N ILE A 37 7.54 23.86 -7.25
CA ILE A 37 8.66 23.02 -6.77
C ILE A 37 9.81 23.96 -6.34
N ASN A 38 10.65 23.56 -5.38
CA ASN A 38 11.92 24.21 -5.01
C ASN A 38 12.75 23.30 -4.08
N THR A 39 14.06 23.51 -3.91
CA THR A 39 14.91 22.67 -3.03
C THR A 39 16.18 23.39 -2.51
N PHE A 40 16.69 23.07 -1.30
CA PHE A 40 17.95 23.63 -0.73
C PHE A 40 18.84 22.55 -0.10
N ASN A 41 20.15 22.53 -0.40
CA ASN A 41 21.04 21.40 -0.08
C ASN A 41 21.93 21.56 1.18
N THR A 42 22.43 20.42 1.66
CA THR A 42 23.56 20.36 2.61
C THR A 42 24.89 20.82 1.97
N ASN A 43 25.10 20.55 0.68
CA ASN A 43 26.40 20.59 0.00
C ASN A 43 26.32 21.16 -1.43
N ALA A 44 27.41 21.08 -2.19
CA ALA A 44 27.54 21.58 -3.57
C ALA A 44 26.56 20.95 -4.59
N GLY A 45 26.58 21.48 -5.81
CA GLY A 45 25.69 21.13 -6.93
C GLY A 45 25.04 22.37 -7.57
N ILE A 46 23.99 22.21 -8.37
CA ILE A 46 23.25 23.28 -9.04
C ILE A 46 21.75 22.94 -9.05
N LEU A 47 20.88 23.95 -8.94
CA LEU A 47 19.41 23.82 -9.06
C LEU A 47 18.92 23.45 -10.48
N ASN A 48 17.67 22.98 -10.59
CA ASN A 48 17.01 22.70 -11.87
C ASN A 48 15.47 22.77 -11.78
N ALA A 49 14.75 22.58 -12.90
CA ALA A 49 13.32 22.92 -13.03
C ALA A 49 12.46 21.84 -13.72
N ILE A 50 11.20 21.67 -13.26
CA ILE A 50 10.25 20.62 -13.69
C ILE A 50 8.78 21.10 -13.87
N PHE A 51 7.79 20.56 -13.14
CA PHE A 51 6.35 20.56 -13.51
C PHE A 51 5.55 21.84 -13.13
N THR A 52 4.22 21.83 -13.37
CA THR A 52 3.26 22.95 -13.21
C THR A 52 1.95 22.43 -12.60
N PHE A 53 1.18 23.25 -11.87
CA PHE A 53 -0.10 22.85 -11.25
C PHE A 53 -1.18 23.94 -11.49
N ASP A 54 -2.47 23.71 -11.14
CA ASP A 54 -3.55 24.65 -11.46
C ASP A 54 -4.66 24.78 -10.39
N SER A 55 -5.55 23.80 -10.24
CA SER A 55 -6.85 23.93 -9.54
C SER A 55 -7.13 22.83 -8.51
N PRO A 56 -6.96 21.52 -8.80
CA PRO A 56 -7.41 20.44 -7.93
C PRO A 56 -6.36 20.11 -6.87
N ASP A 57 -5.83 21.14 -6.19
CA ASP A 57 -4.54 21.04 -5.48
C ASP A 57 -4.58 21.63 -4.07
N GLY A 58 -4.77 22.95 -3.95
CA GLY A 58 -4.39 23.64 -2.73
C GLY A 58 -4.66 25.14 -2.59
N ALA A 59 -4.48 25.61 -1.35
CA ALA A 59 -5.04 26.82 -0.76
C ALA A 59 -4.27 27.16 0.52
N HIS A 60 -3.08 27.78 0.39
CA HIS A 60 -1.91 27.74 1.30
C HIS A 60 -1.65 26.33 1.86
N PRO A 61 -0.67 25.57 1.34
CA PRO A 61 -0.12 24.37 1.98
C PRO A 61 0.49 24.66 3.37
N GLN A 62 -0.33 24.98 4.37
CA GLN A 62 0.12 25.87 5.45
C GLN A 62 0.75 25.16 6.66
N PHE A 63 0.16 24.10 7.23
CA PHE A 63 0.78 23.28 8.30
C PHE A 63 -0.01 22.00 8.70
N SER A 64 0.52 20.74 8.67
CA SER A 64 -0.18 19.50 9.14
C SER A 64 0.73 18.28 9.50
N GLY A 65 1.04 18.01 10.79
CA GLY A 65 2.19 17.26 11.40
C GLY A 65 2.70 15.87 10.96
N LEU A 66 3.87 15.48 11.52
CA LEU A 66 4.99 14.80 10.82
C LEU A 66 5.70 13.65 11.59
N ILE A 67 5.92 12.49 10.95
CA ILE A 67 7.20 11.75 10.98
C ILE A 67 7.31 10.72 9.83
N LYS A 68 8.54 10.24 9.55
CA LYS A 68 8.87 9.15 8.60
C LYS A 68 7.99 7.92 8.79
N ALA A 69 7.47 7.37 7.70
CA ALA A 69 6.81 6.07 7.67
C ALA A 69 7.05 5.38 6.32
N ASN A 70 6.13 4.51 5.88
CA ASN A 70 6.54 3.31 5.14
C ASN A 70 6.12 3.31 3.66
N ASP A 71 4.98 3.93 3.34
CA ASP A 71 3.93 3.12 2.72
C ASP A 71 3.80 3.23 1.19
N GLY A 72 4.44 4.20 0.53
CA GLY A 72 4.47 4.25 -0.93
C GLY A 72 4.83 5.58 -1.62
N LYS A 73 4.00 6.63 -1.69
CA LYS A 73 2.98 7.15 -0.75
C LYS A 73 3.57 7.71 0.55
N LEU A 74 3.40 9.01 0.79
CA LEU A 74 3.09 9.49 2.13
C LEU A 74 1.56 9.37 2.27
N TYR A 75 0.93 9.95 3.29
CA TYR A 75 -0.52 10.10 3.33
C TYR A 75 -0.98 11.52 3.66
N GLY A 76 -2.22 11.66 4.14
CA GLY A 76 -2.95 12.93 4.30
C GLY A 76 -3.92 13.16 3.15
N MET A 77 -4.28 14.43 2.91
CA MET A 77 -5.19 14.86 1.85
C MET A 77 -4.87 16.33 1.44
N THR A 78 -5.76 17.03 0.74
CA THR A 78 -5.81 18.52 0.76
C THR A 78 -7.28 18.96 0.81
N ARG A 79 -7.57 20.25 1.07
CA ARG A 79 -8.78 20.64 1.82
C ARG A 79 -9.55 21.88 1.27
N TYR A 80 -8.97 22.67 0.35
CA TYR A 80 -9.66 23.64 -0.53
C TYR A 80 -8.95 23.75 -1.90
N GLY A 81 -9.73 23.56 -2.96
CA GLY A 81 -9.40 23.78 -4.37
C GLY A 81 -10.59 23.44 -5.28
N GLY A 82 -10.32 23.17 -6.55
CA GLY A 82 -11.21 22.42 -7.45
C GLY A 82 -12.50 23.11 -7.92
N SER A 83 -13.35 22.32 -8.59
CA SER A 83 -14.61 22.75 -9.23
C SER A 83 -15.81 22.70 -8.26
N ASN A 84 -16.19 21.50 -7.84
CA ASN A 84 -17.16 21.24 -6.76
C ASN A 84 -16.80 21.94 -5.44
N ASN A 85 -15.49 22.11 -5.21
CA ASN A 85 -14.88 22.56 -3.96
C ASN A 85 -15.46 21.86 -2.72
N TYR A 86 -15.62 20.54 -2.83
CA TYR A 86 -16.02 19.65 -1.73
C TYR A 86 -15.29 18.28 -1.68
N GLY A 87 -14.28 18.13 -2.54
CA GLY A 87 -13.29 17.05 -2.58
C GLY A 87 -12.43 17.19 -3.84
N VAL A 88 -11.85 16.10 -4.37
CA VAL A 88 -10.72 16.06 -5.35
C VAL A 88 -10.01 14.68 -5.25
N LEU A 89 -9.09 14.35 -6.16
CA LEU A 89 -7.96 13.42 -6.01
C LEU A 89 -6.94 13.72 -7.13
N PHE A 90 -5.67 13.34 -6.94
CA PHE A 90 -4.79 12.93 -8.06
C PHE A 90 -3.86 11.77 -7.66
N SER A 91 -3.31 11.05 -8.64
CA SER A 91 -2.73 9.70 -8.44
C SER A 91 -1.19 9.56 -8.44
N TYR A 92 -0.44 10.40 -9.18
CA TYR A 92 1.00 10.71 -8.95
C TYR A 92 1.97 9.53 -8.68
N GLU A 93 2.29 8.67 -9.66
CA GLU A 93 3.13 7.49 -9.39
C GLU A 93 4.62 7.82 -9.15
N PRO A 94 5.28 7.36 -8.06
CA PRO A 94 6.55 7.95 -7.64
C PRO A 94 7.75 7.47 -8.45
N THR A 95 7.83 6.16 -8.71
CA THR A 95 8.98 5.49 -9.35
C THR A 95 8.96 5.53 -10.88
N SER A 96 7.91 6.09 -11.48
CA SER A 96 7.67 6.02 -12.93
C SER A 96 6.92 7.20 -13.53
N SER A 97 6.52 8.20 -12.72
CA SER A 97 5.70 9.36 -13.15
C SER A 97 4.37 8.99 -13.83
N LYS A 98 3.91 7.73 -13.71
CA LYS A 98 2.62 7.24 -14.21
C LYS A 98 1.46 8.06 -13.65
N TYR A 99 0.40 8.19 -14.46
CA TYR A 99 -0.88 8.75 -14.03
C TYR A 99 -2.04 7.76 -14.22
N THR A 100 -3.16 7.94 -13.51
CA THR A 100 -4.31 7.02 -13.51
C THR A 100 -5.61 7.74 -13.11
N LEU A 101 -6.72 7.40 -13.75
CA LEU A 101 -8.09 7.86 -13.50
C LEU A 101 -8.95 6.72 -12.92
N LEU A 102 -10.00 7.01 -12.13
CA LEU A 102 -10.72 6.00 -11.32
C LEU A 102 -12.26 6.11 -11.32
N LYS A 103 -12.80 7.17 -10.71
CA LYS A 103 -14.16 7.20 -10.12
C LYS A 103 -14.54 8.67 -9.80
N ASP A 104 -15.83 8.94 -9.59
CA ASP A 104 -16.36 10.24 -9.15
C ASP A 104 -17.14 10.11 -7.81
N PHE A 105 -17.29 11.17 -7.00
CA PHE A 105 -17.57 11.11 -5.55
C PHE A 105 -18.74 12.02 -5.09
N ASP A 106 -18.97 12.03 -3.77
CA ASP A 106 -20.26 12.36 -3.17
C ASP A 106 -20.08 12.90 -1.73
N VAL A 107 -20.91 13.85 -1.22
CA VAL A 107 -20.61 14.69 -0.02
C VAL A 107 -21.43 14.58 1.28
N SER A 108 -22.77 14.59 1.29
CA SER A 108 -23.63 15.07 2.40
C SER A 108 -23.37 14.64 3.87
N SER A 109 -22.75 13.49 4.19
CA SER A 109 -22.36 13.18 5.58
C SER A 109 -21.10 13.93 6.03
N GLY A 110 -20.27 14.36 5.08
CA GLY A 110 -18.89 14.75 5.26
C GLY A 110 -17.91 13.57 5.35
N THR A 111 -16.62 13.87 5.20
CA THR A 111 -15.49 13.03 5.64
C THR A 111 -14.52 13.86 6.49
N TYR A 112 -14.22 15.08 6.05
CA TYR A 112 -13.63 16.19 6.79
C TYR A 112 -12.34 15.87 7.63
N PRO A 113 -11.48 14.89 7.32
CA PRO A 113 -10.50 14.31 8.26
C PRO A 113 -9.46 15.26 8.91
N TYR A 114 -9.52 15.43 10.25
CA TYR A 114 -8.31 15.61 11.09
C TYR A 114 -7.32 14.43 10.84
N GLY A 115 -6.04 14.32 11.23
CA GLY A 115 -5.11 15.18 11.97
C GLY A 115 -3.72 14.54 12.16
N SER A 116 -2.80 15.28 12.81
CA SER A 116 -1.34 15.25 12.59
C SER A 116 -0.62 13.89 12.71
N LEU A 117 0.21 13.54 11.72
CA LEU A 117 0.80 12.20 11.52
C LEU A 117 2.05 11.92 12.33
N MET A 118 2.23 10.66 12.72
CA MET A 118 3.50 10.07 13.18
C MET A 118 3.43 8.53 12.95
N GLN A 119 4.57 7.85 13.00
CA GLN A 119 4.72 6.42 12.69
C GLN A 119 4.08 5.50 13.75
N ALA A 120 3.77 4.28 13.32
CA ALA A 120 3.24 3.21 14.17
C ALA A 120 3.49 1.83 13.53
N LYS A 121 2.46 0.95 13.44
CA LYS A 121 2.66 -0.51 13.41
C LYS A 121 1.89 -1.22 12.29
N ASP A 122 1.41 -2.42 12.55
CA ASP A 122 0.87 -3.43 11.62
C ASP A 122 -0.43 -3.05 10.88
N GLY A 123 -0.91 -1.80 10.97
CA GLY A 123 -2.02 -1.35 10.14
C GLY A 123 -2.54 0.05 10.41
N LYS A 124 -3.84 0.15 10.73
CA LYS A 124 -4.75 1.28 10.42
C LYS A 124 -4.11 2.66 10.41
N LEU A 125 -4.20 3.42 9.32
CA LEU A 125 -3.75 4.81 9.34
C LEU A 125 -4.75 5.70 10.10
N TYR A 126 -4.58 5.82 11.42
CA TYR A 126 -5.73 5.90 12.33
C TYR A 126 -6.24 7.29 12.71
N GLY A 127 -7.49 7.31 13.18
CA GLY A 127 -8.17 8.42 13.82
C GLY A 127 -9.43 8.01 14.61
N MET A 128 -9.87 8.89 15.52
CA MET A 128 -11.24 8.92 16.06
C MET A 128 -12.22 9.45 14.98
N THR A 129 -13.45 9.75 15.37
CA THR A 129 -14.28 10.73 14.65
C THR A 129 -14.94 11.75 15.57
N THR A 130 -15.46 12.77 14.93
CA THR A 130 -15.18 14.15 15.35
C THR A 130 -16.40 15.00 15.02
N TYR A 131 -16.92 14.91 13.79
CA TYR A 131 -18.26 15.27 13.29
C TYR A 131 -18.90 14.04 12.59
N GLY A 132 -20.16 14.14 12.12
CA GLY A 132 -20.87 13.05 11.43
C GLY A 132 -22.01 13.50 10.49
N GLY A 133 -22.81 12.56 9.97
CA GLY A 133 -23.92 12.77 9.01
C GLY A 133 -25.35 12.78 9.60
N ASN A 134 -26.34 13.16 8.78
CA ASN A 134 -27.75 13.40 9.15
C ASN A 134 -28.01 14.50 10.21
N ASN A 135 -28.04 14.20 11.52
CA ASN A 135 -28.58 15.14 12.51
C ASN A 135 -28.01 15.14 13.95
N ASN A 136 -27.02 14.35 14.37
CA ASN A 136 -25.74 14.08 13.71
C ASN A 136 -25.11 12.78 14.22
N ALA A 137 -25.02 11.77 13.37
CA ALA A 137 -23.92 10.81 13.38
C ALA A 137 -23.89 10.02 12.06
N GLY A 138 -22.69 9.78 11.52
CA GLY A 138 -22.57 9.07 10.25
C GLY A 138 -21.24 9.13 9.50
N VAL A 139 -20.09 9.32 10.19
CA VAL A 139 -18.76 9.39 9.55
C VAL A 139 -17.64 8.72 10.37
N ILE A 140 -16.77 7.97 9.67
CA ILE A 140 -15.35 7.59 9.86
C ILE A 140 -14.97 6.74 8.62
N PHE A 141 -13.82 6.96 7.99
CA PHE A 141 -13.38 6.02 6.93
C PHE A 141 -12.68 4.76 7.46
N SER A 142 -12.52 3.76 6.58
CA SER A 142 -11.68 2.56 6.74
C SER A 142 -11.10 2.19 5.36
N PHE A 143 -10.75 3.24 4.61
CA PHE A 143 -10.29 3.16 3.23
C PHE A 143 -8.85 2.61 3.24
N ASP A 144 -8.48 1.70 2.36
CA ASP A 144 -7.17 1.04 2.50
C ASP A 144 -5.97 1.95 2.14
N PRO A 145 -4.83 1.90 2.86
CA PRO A 145 -3.65 2.70 2.55
C PRO A 145 -2.84 2.15 1.37
N VAL A 146 -2.99 0.87 1.02
CA VAL A 146 -2.29 0.22 -0.09
C VAL A 146 -3.25 0.00 -1.28
N SER A 147 -4.58 -0.02 -1.07
CA SER A 147 -5.67 -0.24 -2.06
C SER A 147 -6.90 0.70 -1.89
N ALA A 148 -8.14 0.33 -2.25
CA ALA A 148 -9.35 1.20 -2.14
C ALA A 148 -10.73 0.49 -2.32
N VAL A 149 -11.77 0.84 -1.53
CA VAL A 149 -13.24 0.67 -1.76
C VAL A 149 -14.07 1.36 -0.63
N TYR A 150 -15.41 1.29 -0.67
CA TYR A 150 -16.41 1.81 0.29
C TYR A 150 -17.23 0.68 0.96
N THR A 151 -17.63 0.83 2.25
CA THR A 151 -18.64 -0.06 2.90
C THR A 151 -19.83 0.65 3.58
N LYS A 152 -19.69 1.24 4.78
CA LYS A 152 -20.78 1.74 5.69
C LYS A 152 -21.62 0.62 6.35
N LEU A 153 -21.61 0.49 7.69
CA LEU A 153 -21.96 -0.79 8.37
C LEU A 153 -23.02 -0.87 9.51
N LYS A 154 -23.43 0.21 10.21
CA LYS A 154 -24.26 0.14 11.44
C LYS A 154 -24.94 1.50 11.75
N ASP A 155 -25.49 1.69 12.96
CA ASP A 155 -25.91 2.98 13.57
C ASP A 155 -25.72 2.88 15.13
N LEU A 156 -25.65 4.00 15.90
CA LEU A 156 -25.28 4.06 17.34
C LEU A 156 -26.20 5.00 18.18
N ASP A 157 -25.68 5.88 19.06
CA ASP A 157 -26.46 6.98 19.71
C ASP A 157 -25.70 8.35 19.75
N ILE A 158 -26.39 9.52 19.89
CA ILE A 158 -26.23 10.58 18.86
C ILE A 158 -26.00 12.11 19.19
N ALA A 159 -25.67 12.60 20.40
CA ALA A 159 -25.53 14.06 20.67
C ALA A 159 -24.42 14.56 21.63
N ASN A 160 -24.39 14.28 22.94
CA ASN A 160 -23.25 14.68 23.81
C ASN A 160 -22.20 13.57 24.06
N GLY A 161 -20.98 13.69 23.50
CA GLY A 161 -19.97 12.59 23.46
C GLY A 161 -18.47 12.98 23.27
N ALA A 162 -17.95 13.12 22.04
CA ALA A 162 -16.51 13.20 21.72
C ALA A 162 -15.91 14.62 21.40
N TRP A 163 -15.89 15.07 20.14
CA TRP A 163 -15.13 16.25 19.63
C TRP A 163 -13.55 16.23 19.84
N PRO A 164 -12.73 15.22 19.47
CA PRO A 164 -11.33 15.04 19.99
C PRO A 164 -10.07 15.49 19.17
N TYR A 165 -9.16 16.32 19.74
CA TYR A 165 -7.69 16.53 19.45
C TYR A 165 -6.77 15.29 19.72
N GLY A 166 -5.44 15.23 19.50
CA GLY A 166 -4.43 16.18 18.98
C GLY A 166 -3.00 15.63 18.88
N HIS A 167 -2.45 15.60 17.65
CA HIS A 167 -1.20 14.99 17.15
C HIS A 167 -0.96 13.52 17.52
N LEU A 168 -0.81 12.66 16.50
CA LEU A 168 -0.71 11.21 16.66
C LEU A 168 0.76 10.74 16.80
N ILE A 169 0.97 9.48 17.24
CA ILE A 169 2.24 8.75 17.53
C ILE A 169 1.93 7.36 18.10
N GLN A 170 2.66 6.27 17.77
CA GLN A 170 2.59 5.01 18.53
C GLN A 170 3.93 4.54 19.11
N ALA A 171 4.07 4.58 20.44
CA ALA A 171 5.21 3.99 21.16
C ALA A 171 5.03 2.47 21.40
N THR A 172 4.18 2.08 22.35
CA THR A 172 4.00 0.69 22.81
C THR A 172 2.82 -0.03 22.11
N ASP A 173 2.12 -0.96 22.76
CA ASP A 173 1.45 -2.11 22.11
C ASP A 173 0.21 -1.83 21.21
N GLY A 174 -0.60 -0.79 21.43
CA GLY A 174 -1.78 -0.51 20.59
C GLY A 174 -2.84 0.48 21.13
N LYS A 175 -2.79 0.87 22.40
CA LYS A 175 -3.74 1.75 23.09
C LYS A 175 -3.65 3.17 22.60
N LEU A 176 -4.76 3.80 22.27
CA LEU A 176 -4.75 5.22 21.95
C LEU A 176 -4.69 6.04 23.26
N TYR A 177 -3.96 7.15 23.29
CA TYR A 177 -3.66 7.99 24.46
C TYR A 177 -4.10 9.45 24.23
N GLY A 178 -4.28 10.21 25.32
CA GLY A 178 -4.61 11.64 25.28
C GLY A 178 -5.38 12.12 26.52
N LEU A 179 -6.10 13.24 26.36
CA LEU A 179 -6.66 14.10 27.42
C LEU A 179 -7.94 14.81 26.91
N THR A 180 -8.81 15.40 27.75
CA THR A 180 -9.96 16.28 27.36
C THR A 180 -10.74 16.81 28.58
N SER A 181 -11.55 17.89 28.63
CA SER A 181 -11.87 19.07 27.77
C SER A 181 -13.20 19.32 26.96
N TYR A 182 -14.26 18.46 26.91
CA TYR A 182 -15.55 18.79 26.20
C TYR A 182 -16.85 18.38 26.90
N GLY A 183 -17.92 19.16 26.67
CA GLY A 183 -19.35 18.81 26.88
C GLY A 183 -20.21 19.93 27.47
N GLY A 184 -21.50 19.65 27.75
CA GLY A 184 -22.44 20.58 28.39
C GLY A 184 -23.07 20.09 29.71
N ASN A 185 -22.29 19.92 30.78
CA ASN A 185 -22.73 19.65 32.16
C ASN A 185 -22.03 20.61 33.16
N ARG A 186 -20.93 20.23 33.84
CA ARG A 186 -20.20 21.09 34.81
C ARG A 186 -19.07 21.91 34.18
N ASN A 187 -18.62 21.49 33.00
CA ASN A 187 -17.70 22.20 32.12
C ASN A 187 -16.18 22.21 32.44
N THR A 188 -15.53 21.03 32.45
CA THR A 188 -14.17 20.81 31.86
C THR A 188 -13.84 19.41 31.30
N GLY A 189 -14.71 18.39 31.35
CA GLY A 189 -14.89 17.57 30.15
C GLY A 189 -14.34 16.14 29.94
N VAL A 190 -14.99 15.50 28.97
CA VAL A 190 -14.53 14.52 27.99
C VAL A 190 -14.37 13.06 28.43
N ILE A 191 -13.34 12.79 29.24
CA ILE A 191 -12.52 11.56 29.14
C ILE A 191 -13.31 10.24 28.93
N PHE A 192 -12.95 9.47 27.90
CA PHE A 192 -13.70 8.32 27.34
C PHE A 192 -12.85 7.02 27.26
N SER A 193 -13.02 6.11 26.27
CA SER A 193 -12.24 4.85 26.27
C SER A 193 -11.91 4.16 24.91
N PHE A 194 -11.55 4.87 23.84
CA PHE A 194 -11.41 4.38 22.44
C PHE A 194 -10.20 3.43 22.08
N ASN A 195 -10.24 2.71 20.95
CA ASN A 195 -9.22 1.74 20.46
C ASN A 195 -9.29 1.58 18.91
N PRO A 196 -8.25 1.12 18.14
CA PRO A 196 -8.35 0.92 16.68
C PRO A 196 -9.45 -0.03 16.15
N SER A 197 -10.15 -0.81 17.00
CA SER A 197 -11.37 -1.57 16.63
C SER A 197 -12.44 -1.80 17.74
N SER A 198 -12.05 -2.01 19.00
CA SER A 198 -12.71 -3.05 19.85
C SER A 198 -14.20 -2.89 20.24
N LEU A 199 -14.55 -1.80 20.92
CA LEU A 199 -15.61 -1.69 21.94
C LEU A 199 -15.62 -2.78 23.03
N VAL A 200 -14.46 -3.02 23.66
CA VAL A 200 -14.45 -3.30 25.12
C VAL A 200 -14.98 -2.04 25.84
N TYR A 201 -15.43 -2.09 27.11
CA TYR A 201 -15.93 -0.90 27.84
C TYR A 201 -15.38 -0.78 29.28
N THR A 202 -15.37 0.43 29.86
CA THR A 202 -14.69 0.72 31.14
C THR A 202 -15.29 1.93 31.89
N LYS A 203 -15.28 1.90 33.23
CA LYS A 203 -15.72 3.00 34.12
C LYS A 203 -14.54 3.91 34.47
N LEU A 204 -14.75 5.22 34.41
CA LEU A 204 -13.70 6.25 34.41
C LEU A 204 -13.81 7.20 35.63
N LYS A 205 -12.84 8.12 35.82
CA LYS A 205 -12.70 8.97 37.02
C LYS A 205 -13.88 9.93 37.28
N ASP A 206 -14.21 10.04 38.56
CA ASP A 206 -15.13 11.00 39.15
C ASP A 206 -14.42 12.35 39.39
N LEU A 207 -14.23 13.16 38.33
CA LEU A 207 -13.19 14.22 38.19
C LEU A 207 -13.15 15.42 39.18
N ASP A 208 -13.99 15.45 40.22
CA ASP A 208 -14.05 16.52 41.24
C ASP A 208 -14.08 17.95 40.63
N GLY A 209 -13.01 18.76 40.74
CA GLY A 209 -12.84 19.93 39.87
C GLY A 209 -12.15 21.17 40.45
N GLY A 210 -11.80 22.10 39.55
CA GLY A 210 -11.07 23.33 39.85
C GLY A 210 -9.59 23.08 40.10
N ASN A 211 -8.99 22.19 39.32
CA ASN A 211 -7.90 21.35 39.80
C ASN A 211 -6.71 21.15 38.82
N GLY A 212 -6.97 21.10 37.51
CA GLY A 212 -6.01 20.69 36.49
C GLY A 212 -6.62 20.83 35.10
N GLY A 213 -6.92 19.72 34.41
CA GLY A 213 -7.98 19.65 33.38
C GLY A 213 -7.57 19.71 31.91
N SER A 214 -7.75 20.87 31.27
CA SER A 214 -7.60 20.97 29.81
C SER A 214 -6.13 21.06 29.37
N PRO A 215 -5.79 20.69 28.12
CA PRO A 215 -4.41 20.74 27.59
C PRO A 215 -4.31 21.65 26.34
N TYR A 216 -3.18 21.67 25.61
CA TYR A 216 -2.98 22.53 24.44
C TYR A 216 -1.84 22.14 23.49
N GLY A 217 -0.66 21.74 23.97
CA GLY A 217 0.48 21.41 23.11
C GLY A 217 1.75 21.00 23.86
N SER A 218 2.75 20.39 23.19
CA SER A 218 2.70 19.73 21.87
C SER A 218 3.83 18.69 21.74
N LEU A 219 3.85 17.89 20.66
CA LEU A 219 4.20 16.46 20.77
C LEU A 219 5.49 15.99 20.06
N MET A 220 6.43 15.40 20.82
CA MET A 220 7.29 14.31 20.33
C MET A 220 7.60 13.24 21.42
N GLN A 221 8.42 12.23 21.10
CA GLN A 221 8.54 10.94 21.83
C GLN A 221 9.84 10.82 22.65
N ALA A 222 9.80 10.10 23.78
CA ALA A 222 10.90 9.32 24.35
C ALA A 222 10.39 8.41 25.47
N ALA A 223 10.65 7.10 25.41
CA ALA A 223 10.34 6.11 26.45
C ALA A 223 8.85 6.11 26.91
N ASP A 224 8.55 5.98 28.22
CA ASP A 224 7.17 5.89 28.73
C ASP A 224 6.53 7.27 28.96
N GLY A 225 7.33 8.24 29.40
CA GLY A 225 7.06 9.67 29.34
C GLY A 225 6.85 10.37 30.69
N LYS A 226 7.49 11.54 30.85
CA LYS A 226 6.96 12.67 31.62
C LYS A 226 6.02 13.57 30.80
N LEU A 227 5.87 13.33 29.49
CA LEU A 227 4.80 13.88 28.65
C LEU A 227 4.60 15.39 28.91
N TYR A 228 5.63 16.17 28.63
CA TYR A 228 5.86 17.49 29.22
C TYR A 228 4.93 18.63 28.74
N GLY A 229 5.06 19.78 29.43
CA GLY A 229 4.36 21.04 29.23
C GLY A 229 4.32 21.80 30.56
N MET A 230 3.67 22.97 30.62
CA MET A 230 3.40 23.64 31.90
C MET A 230 2.01 23.35 32.46
N THR A 231 0.95 23.43 31.64
CA THR A 231 -0.40 23.94 32.02
C THR A 231 -0.36 25.40 32.45
N ALA A 232 -1.48 26.11 32.35
CA ALA A 232 -1.41 27.58 32.23
C ALA A 232 -2.68 28.40 32.57
N TYR A 233 -3.88 27.80 32.61
CA TYR A 233 -5.15 28.49 32.89
C TYR A 233 -5.92 27.85 34.04
N GLY A 234 -6.23 28.56 35.13
CA GLY A 234 -7.07 28.04 36.23
C GLY A 234 -6.66 28.38 37.66
N GLY A 235 -6.89 27.45 38.60
CA GLY A 235 -6.37 27.56 39.96
C GLY A 235 -7.33 27.14 41.08
N SER A 236 -6.74 26.81 42.23
CA SER A 236 -7.42 26.61 43.52
C SER A 236 -6.95 27.65 44.54
N LYS A 237 -6.32 27.25 45.66
CA LYS A 237 -5.59 28.17 46.58
C LYS A 237 -4.54 28.97 45.80
N GLY A 238 -3.91 28.35 44.82
CA GLY A 238 -2.94 28.92 43.90
C GLY A 238 -2.98 28.22 42.55
N GLU A 239 -1.96 28.51 41.74
CA GLU A 239 -2.00 28.34 40.28
C GLU A 239 -0.89 27.44 39.70
N GLY A 240 -0.54 26.34 40.37
CA GLY A 240 0.41 25.35 39.85
C GLY A 240 0.65 24.19 40.80
N VAL A 241 0.45 22.92 40.38
CA VAL A 241 0.30 21.79 41.33
C VAL A 241 1.20 20.56 41.10
N ILE A 242 1.38 20.08 39.87
CA ILE A 242 2.12 18.84 39.49
C ILE A 242 1.43 17.54 39.96
N PHE A 243 0.18 17.32 39.54
CA PHE A 243 -0.37 15.95 39.46
C PHE A 243 -0.12 15.37 38.06
N SER A 244 0.12 14.06 37.95
CA SER A 244 0.83 13.47 36.80
C SER A 244 0.62 11.94 36.63
N TYR A 245 1.21 11.42 35.55
CA TYR A 245 1.03 10.11 34.88
C TYR A 245 1.30 8.87 35.71
N ASP A 246 0.90 7.75 35.14
CA ASP A 246 1.66 6.50 35.13
C ASP A 246 1.44 5.80 33.79
N LEU A 247 2.20 4.75 33.50
CA LEU A 247 2.10 4.00 32.24
C LEU A 247 0.80 3.14 32.16
N THR A 248 0.04 3.06 33.26
CA THR A 248 -0.61 1.79 33.68
C THR A 248 -1.69 1.91 34.78
N THR A 249 -1.41 2.61 35.88
CA THR A 249 -2.02 2.33 37.20
C THR A 249 -2.02 3.51 38.19
N ALA A 250 -1.67 4.73 37.79
CA ALA A 250 -1.42 5.88 38.66
C ALA A 250 -0.39 5.62 39.79
N THR A 251 0.78 5.02 39.49
CA THR A 251 1.93 4.90 40.42
C THR A 251 2.19 6.21 41.16
N TYR A 252 1.94 6.21 42.47
CA TYR A 252 1.47 7.43 43.12
C TYR A 252 2.57 8.44 43.44
N SER A 253 2.22 9.73 43.46
CA SER A 253 3.12 10.83 43.82
C SER A 253 2.35 11.98 44.46
N ARG A 254 2.86 12.50 45.59
CA ARG A 254 2.30 13.66 46.30
C ARG A 254 3.36 14.76 46.45
N GLN A 255 2.98 16.03 46.31
CA GLN A 255 3.93 17.16 46.11
C GLN A 255 3.73 18.33 47.10
N ILE A 256 4.41 19.44 46.83
CA ILE A 256 4.70 20.58 47.71
C ILE A 256 3.71 21.76 47.49
N ASP A 257 3.99 22.93 48.09
CA ASP A 257 3.50 24.24 47.66
C ASP A 257 4.68 25.05 47.08
N PHE A 258 4.42 25.99 46.18
CA PHE A 258 5.46 26.71 45.42
C PHE A 258 5.33 28.24 45.51
N ASP A 259 6.31 28.98 44.97
CA ASP A 259 6.45 30.43 45.17
C ASP A 259 5.60 31.31 44.22
N GLY A 260 6.07 32.54 43.97
CA GLY A 260 5.40 33.58 43.19
C GLY A 260 6.15 34.06 41.95
N SER A 261 7.39 33.62 41.71
CA SER A 261 8.29 34.10 40.64
C SER A 261 8.50 33.05 39.53
N ASN A 262 7.40 32.42 39.09
CA ASN A 262 7.43 31.12 38.41
C ASN A 262 7.29 31.20 36.88
N GLY A 263 6.18 30.69 36.33
CA GLY A 263 5.79 30.81 34.93
C GLY A 263 4.30 30.49 34.78
N ALA A 264 3.64 31.03 33.74
CA ALA A 264 2.21 30.84 33.47
C ALA A 264 1.88 31.14 32.00
N TYR A 265 0.76 30.60 31.49
CA TYR A 265 0.07 30.91 30.22
C TYR A 265 0.34 30.15 28.87
N PRO A 266 1.45 29.45 28.56
CA PRO A 266 1.85 29.22 27.16
C PRO A 266 1.08 28.14 26.35
N TYR A 267 1.39 28.05 25.04
CA TYR A 267 0.70 27.22 24.02
C TYR A 267 1.57 26.18 23.26
N GLY A 268 2.88 26.40 23.13
CA GLY A 268 3.75 25.82 22.08
C GLY A 268 4.17 24.33 22.17
N HIS A 269 5.33 24.01 21.58
CA HIS A 269 5.79 22.66 21.26
C HIS A 269 7.08 22.24 22.00
N LEU A 270 7.44 20.95 21.91
CA LEU A 270 8.22 20.23 22.91
C LEU A 270 8.69 18.89 22.31
N ILE A 271 9.98 18.51 22.39
CA ILE A 271 10.54 17.48 21.49
C ILE A 271 11.29 16.31 22.17
N GLN A 272 11.82 15.42 21.34
CA GLN A 272 12.35 14.09 21.61
C GLN A 272 13.75 14.04 22.27
N THR A 273 14.11 12.86 22.77
CA THR A 273 15.41 12.46 23.34
C THR A 273 15.74 13.04 24.73
N ALA A 274 17.02 13.25 25.08
CA ALA A 274 17.67 12.45 26.12
C ALA A 274 17.78 13.06 27.54
N ASP A 275 18.98 13.54 27.93
CA ASP A 275 19.40 13.53 29.35
C ASP A 275 19.69 14.88 30.05
N GLY A 276 20.65 15.70 29.57
CA GLY A 276 21.45 16.48 30.54
C GLY A 276 22.33 17.67 30.12
N LYS A 277 22.54 17.98 28.83
CA LYS A 277 23.58 18.94 28.37
C LYS A 277 23.07 20.16 27.59
N LEU A 278 21.87 20.12 27.02
CA LEU A 278 21.45 20.98 25.91
C LEU A 278 21.47 22.51 26.19
N TYR A 279 21.72 23.31 25.15
CA TYR A 279 21.68 24.78 25.20
C TYR A 279 20.23 25.30 25.29
N GLY A 280 19.80 25.75 26.47
CA GLY A 280 18.50 26.44 26.62
C GLY A 280 18.15 26.83 28.06
N MET A 281 16.91 27.31 28.29
CA MET A 281 16.50 27.96 29.55
C MET A 281 15.11 27.50 30.14
N THR A 282 13.95 28.15 29.90
CA THR A 282 12.49 27.73 30.02
C THR A 282 11.09 28.36 29.38
N ASN A 283 10.48 29.52 28.83
CA ASN A 283 10.49 31.03 28.33
C ASN A 283 10.48 32.47 29.19
N ALA A 284 10.23 32.65 30.53
CA ALA A 284 10.12 33.74 31.54
C ALA A 284 10.85 33.52 32.92
N GLY A 285 10.62 34.41 33.90
CA GLY A 285 9.92 34.08 35.17
C GLY A 285 9.67 35.25 36.16
N GLY A 286 8.44 35.82 36.21
CA GLY A 286 8.05 37.01 37.02
C GLY A 286 7.27 38.09 36.24
N TYR A 287 7.71 39.37 36.28
CA TYR A 287 7.20 40.53 35.48
C TYR A 287 8.23 41.27 34.53
N PHE A 288 8.91 40.56 33.62
CA PHE A 288 9.80 41.03 32.53
C PHE A 288 9.02 40.76 31.23
N ASN A 289 9.60 41.11 30.08
CA ASN A 289 9.46 40.37 28.82
C ASN A 289 9.99 38.90 28.99
N ASP A 290 10.73 38.31 28.06
CA ASP A 290 11.27 36.94 28.22
C ASP A 290 12.36 36.78 29.33
N GLY A 291 12.72 35.53 29.67
CA GLY A 291 13.53 35.19 30.87
C GLY A 291 15.06 35.08 30.69
N VAL A 292 15.73 34.17 31.44
CA VAL A 292 17.12 33.68 31.18
C VAL A 292 17.37 32.26 31.78
N ILE A 293 18.62 31.76 31.90
CA ILE A 293 18.98 30.34 32.14
C ILE A 293 18.76 29.75 33.55
N PHE A 294 17.68 28.98 33.76
CA PHE A 294 17.40 28.21 35.00
C PHE A 294 17.40 26.70 34.72
N SER A 295 16.43 26.24 33.90
CA SER A 295 16.20 24.85 33.44
C SER A 295 15.85 23.78 34.48
N PHE A 296 15.13 22.75 34.04
CA PHE A 296 14.76 21.57 34.85
C PHE A 296 15.93 20.57 34.98
N ASN A 297 15.87 19.76 36.03
CA ASN A 297 16.50 18.43 36.13
C ASN A 297 15.74 17.59 37.18
N PRO A 298 15.69 16.24 37.10
CA PRO A 298 14.97 15.41 38.08
C PRO A 298 15.51 15.38 39.52
N SER A 299 16.55 16.15 39.88
CA SER A 299 17.24 16.07 41.18
C SER A 299 16.93 17.22 42.17
N THR A 300 17.92 18.05 42.52
CA THR A 300 18.14 18.53 43.90
C THR A 300 17.21 19.59 44.50
N PHE A 301 16.40 20.32 43.73
CA PHE A 301 15.79 21.61 44.14
C PHE A 301 16.84 22.68 44.53
N THR A 302 18.06 22.64 43.94
CA THR A 302 19.02 23.76 44.01
C THR A 302 18.62 24.86 43.03
N TYR A 303 17.48 25.52 43.32
CA TYR A 303 16.77 26.53 42.53
C TYR A 303 17.69 27.59 41.92
N THR A 304 17.96 27.48 40.62
CA THR A 304 19.10 28.15 39.96
C THR A 304 18.83 29.63 39.64
N LYS A 305 19.11 30.53 40.59
CA LYS A 305 19.17 32.00 40.37
C LYS A 305 20.29 32.66 41.20
N LEU A 306 21.59 32.69 40.84
CA LEU A 306 22.36 32.56 39.58
C LEU A 306 22.31 33.79 38.62
N LYS A 307 22.92 33.73 37.41
CA LYS A 307 23.37 34.90 36.60
C LYS A 307 22.27 35.72 35.89
N ASP A 308 22.33 37.02 36.09
CA ASP A 308 21.51 38.11 35.53
C ASP A 308 21.16 38.13 34.02
N PHE A 309 20.11 38.90 33.66
CA PHE A 309 19.77 39.43 32.32
C PHE A 309 18.97 40.76 32.47
N ASP A 310 19.00 41.70 31.51
CA ASP A 310 18.20 42.95 31.39
C ASP A 310 18.33 43.61 29.99
N ILE A 311 18.60 44.91 29.86
CA ILE A 311 18.09 45.72 28.74
C ILE A 311 19.02 45.85 27.49
N ALA A 312 19.92 44.89 27.19
CA ALA A 312 20.99 45.15 26.18
C ALA A 312 21.67 44.04 25.31
N SER A 313 21.10 42.84 25.01
CA SER A 313 21.83 41.87 24.13
C SER A 313 21.08 40.92 23.16
N GLY A 314 20.04 40.15 23.53
CA GLY A 314 19.49 39.08 22.68
C GLY A 314 18.04 38.65 22.95
N GLY A 315 17.82 37.39 23.36
CA GLY A 315 16.48 36.86 23.66
C GLY A 315 16.36 35.32 23.69
N ASN A 316 15.12 34.84 23.85
CA ASN A 316 14.75 33.48 24.28
C ASN A 316 14.55 32.37 23.22
N PRO A 317 14.76 31.11 23.64
CA PRO A 317 14.16 29.91 23.05
C PRO A 317 12.79 29.50 23.65
N TYR A 318 12.08 28.60 22.93
CA TYR A 318 11.10 27.65 23.47
C TYR A 318 11.01 26.28 22.76
N ASP A 319 11.60 26.10 21.58
CA ASP A 319 11.27 24.99 20.66
C ASP A 319 12.50 24.19 20.17
N GLY A 320 12.26 23.09 19.46
CA GLY A 320 13.28 22.21 18.89
C GLY A 320 14.15 22.87 17.80
N LEU A 321 15.32 22.30 17.55
CA LEU A 321 16.28 22.66 16.50
C LEU A 321 16.66 21.37 15.73
N MET A 322 17.29 21.46 14.55
CA MET A 322 17.64 20.27 13.77
C MET A 322 18.70 19.40 14.48
N GLN A 323 18.78 18.10 14.12
CA GLN A 323 19.64 17.11 14.79
C GLN A 323 20.35 16.13 13.84
N ALA A 324 20.04 16.14 12.53
CA ALA A 324 20.43 15.12 11.54
C ALA A 324 21.74 15.43 10.77
N ALA A 325 22.14 14.52 9.88
CA ALA A 325 23.42 14.42 9.17
C ALA A 325 23.91 15.63 8.33
N ASP A 326 23.18 16.75 8.25
CA ASP A 326 23.73 18.02 7.71
C ASP A 326 24.82 18.61 8.63
N GLY A 327 24.81 18.28 9.93
CA GLY A 327 25.81 18.68 10.93
C GLY A 327 25.71 20.16 11.34
N LYS A 328 25.55 21.05 10.36
CA LYS A 328 24.90 22.35 10.50
C LYS A 328 23.39 22.17 10.51
N LEU A 329 22.71 22.86 11.41
CA LEU A 329 21.34 22.54 11.83
C LEU A 329 20.41 23.76 11.65
N TYR A 330 19.22 23.59 11.06
CA TYR A 330 18.23 24.68 10.87
C TYR A 330 17.50 25.05 12.18
N GLY A 331 16.96 26.28 12.31
CA GLY A 331 16.18 26.74 13.47
C GLY A 331 15.36 28.02 13.22
N THR A 332 14.27 28.22 14.00
CA THR A 332 13.09 29.05 13.68
C THR A 332 12.34 29.61 14.93
N THR A 333 11.77 30.82 14.92
CA THR A 333 11.19 31.50 16.12
C THR A 333 10.09 32.56 15.83
N SER A 334 9.19 32.82 16.78
CA SER A 334 7.80 33.26 16.53
C SER A 334 7.42 34.76 16.67
N ASP A 335 7.99 35.53 17.60
CA ASP A 335 7.44 36.78 18.23
C ASP A 335 6.97 37.97 17.31
N GLY A 336 6.54 39.10 17.89
CA GLY A 336 5.63 40.06 17.25
C GLY A 336 6.10 41.53 17.09
N GLY A 337 7.11 41.99 17.85
CA GLY A 337 7.72 43.34 17.83
C GLY A 337 7.09 44.42 16.93
N SER A 338 7.55 44.54 15.67
CA SER A 338 6.85 45.28 14.60
C SER A 338 6.64 44.41 13.35
N ASN A 339 5.66 44.78 12.51
CA ASN A 339 5.14 44.02 11.36
C ASN A 339 4.78 42.54 11.66
N ASN A 340 4.79 42.14 12.94
CA ASN A 340 4.73 40.76 13.41
C ASN A 340 5.70 39.80 12.69
N SER A 341 6.86 40.28 12.18
CA SER A 341 7.66 39.45 11.24
C SER A 341 9.21 39.57 11.22
N GLY A 342 9.91 40.58 11.77
CA GLY A 342 11.15 40.26 12.55
C GLY A 342 12.38 41.19 12.62
N VAL A 343 13.08 41.20 13.77
CA VAL A 343 14.53 41.56 13.91
C VAL A 343 15.32 40.58 14.79
N ILE A 344 16.28 39.88 14.17
CA ILE A 344 17.10 38.81 14.74
C ILE A 344 18.51 38.85 14.11
N PHE A 345 19.40 37.90 14.44
CA PHE A 345 20.84 38.05 14.15
C PHE A 345 21.47 37.11 13.08
N SER A 346 22.36 36.19 13.50
CA SER A 346 23.42 35.59 12.68
C SER A 346 24.08 34.37 13.36
N PHE A 347 23.85 33.13 12.91
CA PHE A 347 24.01 31.99 13.85
C PHE A 347 25.45 31.54 14.12
N ASN A 348 25.84 31.54 15.41
CA ASN A 348 26.25 30.32 16.09
C ASN A 348 26.21 30.50 17.63
N PRO A 349 25.43 29.72 18.41
CA PRO A 349 25.31 29.89 19.86
C PRO A 349 26.50 29.35 20.66
N VAL A 350 27.22 28.35 20.12
CA VAL A 350 28.45 27.79 20.71
C VAL A 350 29.60 28.80 20.64
N THR A 351 29.49 29.80 19.76
CA THR A 351 30.43 30.91 19.60
C THR A 351 29.73 32.27 19.72
N ALA A 352 29.76 33.12 18.69
CA ALA A 352 29.86 34.56 18.90
C ALA A 352 28.85 35.45 18.15
N ALA A 353 28.28 35.02 17.03
CA ALA A 353 27.72 35.94 16.04
C ALA A 353 26.37 36.58 16.44
N TYR A 354 26.32 37.92 16.34
CA TYR A 354 25.13 38.76 16.59
C TYR A 354 24.96 39.89 15.52
N VAL A 355 23.94 40.75 15.63
CA VAL A 355 23.47 41.72 14.58
C VAL A 355 22.95 41.05 13.29
N LYS A 356 22.04 41.76 12.62
CA LYS A 356 21.19 41.29 11.53
C LYS A 356 21.88 41.28 10.16
N LEU A 357 22.30 40.10 9.65
CA LEU A 357 23.09 40.04 8.41
C LEU A 357 22.31 40.36 7.14
N LYS A 358 21.13 39.76 7.00
CA LYS A 358 20.35 39.62 5.77
C LYS A 358 18.87 39.73 6.11
N ASP A 359 18.37 40.96 6.08
CA ASP A 359 16.98 41.37 6.32
C ASP A 359 16.06 40.93 5.15
N LEU A 360 14.73 40.90 5.37
CA LEU A 360 13.75 40.05 4.65
C LEU A 360 12.32 40.69 4.53
N ASP A 361 11.37 40.18 3.70
CA ASP A 361 10.05 40.81 3.34
C ASP A 361 8.92 39.83 2.80
N ASP A 362 8.02 40.18 1.87
CA ASP A 362 6.92 39.30 1.34
C ASP A 362 7.21 38.59 -0.03
N ALA A 363 8.20 39.05 -0.81
CA ALA A 363 8.55 38.74 -2.22
C ALA A 363 9.65 37.67 -2.59
N ASN A 364 10.73 37.41 -1.81
CA ASN A 364 11.91 36.53 -2.14
C ASN A 364 12.51 35.49 -1.11
N GLY A 365 13.02 35.81 0.10
CA GLY A 365 13.25 34.87 1.25
C GLY A 365 12.90 35.47 2.66
N SER A 366 12.33 34.76 3.67
CA SER A 366 11.79 35.34 4.96
C SER A 366 11.47 34.41 6.17
N SER A 367 10.91 35.00 7.26
CA SER A 367 10.05 34.55 8.39
C SER A 367 9.57 33.10 8.60
N PRO A 368 10.26 32.28 9.43
CA PRO A 368 9.72 31.06 10.03
C PRO A 368 9.49 31.16 11.56
N GLN A 369 8.33 30.69 12.01
CA GLN A 369 7.77 30.90 13.35
C GLN A 369 8.05 29.77 14.37
N SER A 370 7.74 28.50 14.08
CA SER A 370 7.58 27.45 15.12
C SER A 370 8.13 26.03 14.82
N ASN A 371 7.30 24.97 14.64
CA ASN A 371 7.66 23.56 15.00
C ASN A 371 7.39 22.43 13.97
N LEU A 372 8.29 21.42 13.97
CA LEU A 372 8.24 20.17 13.17
C LEU A 372 9.20 19.10 13.72
N VAL A 373 9.20 17.93 13.07
CA VAL A 373 10.35 17.01 12.98
C VAL A 373 11.09 17.21 11.65
N GLN A 374 12.41 17.04 11.60
CA GLN A 374 13.16 16.88 10.33
C GLN A 374 12.68 15.60 9.65
N THR A 375 12.45 15.64 8.34
CA THR A 375 11.71 14.56 7.68
C THR A 375 12.60 13.36 7.37
N THR A 376 13.72 13.56 6.67
CA THR A 376 14.57 12.44 6.23
C THR A 376 15.91 12.91 5.66
N ASP A 377 15.91 13.59 4.52
CA ASP A 377 17.09 13.67 3.65
C ASP A 377 17.89 14.99 3.77
N GLY A 378 18.58 15.43 2.71
CA GLY A 378 19.50 16.58 2.75
C GLY A 378 19.19 17.75 1.79
N LYS A 379 18.48 17.52 0.68
CA LYS A 379 17.80 18.57 -0.09
C LYS A 379 16.52 18.95 0.67
N LEU A 380 16.68 19.83 1.64
CA LEU A 380 15.65 20.44 2.47
C LEU A 380 14.73 21.34 1.64
N TYR A 381 13.44 21.06 1.74
CA TYR A 381 12.38 22.04 1.55
C TYR A 381 11.22 21.76 2.50
N SER A 382 10.50 22.81 2.85
CA SER A 382 9.45 22.82 3.88
C SER A 382 8.48 23.98 3.59
N MET A 383 7.56 24.21 4.52
CA MET A 383 6.59 25.31 4.56
C MET A 383 7.22 26.71 4.45
N THR A 384 6.43 27.71 4.08
CA THR A 384 6.88 29.08 3.75
C THR A 384 5.92 30.18 4.24
N THR A 385 5.49 30.21 5.50
CA THR A 385 4.43 31.14 5.96
C THR A 385 4.88 32.59 6.18
N ASN A 386 5.12 33.32 5.08
CA ASN A 386 4.84 34.76 4.97
C ASN A 386 4.44 35.19 3.54
N GLY A 387 3.47 36.10 3.41
CA GLY A 387 3.29 36.99 2.25
C GLY A 387 3.07 36.38 0.86
N GLY A 388 3.37 37.19 -0.16
CA GLY A 388 3.66 36.70 -1.52
C GLY A 388 2.60 36.82 -2.61
N SER A 389 2.74 36.02 -3.68
CA SER A 389 1.90 36.16 -4.88
C SER A 389 0.54 35.43 -4.66
N GLY A 390 -0.53 36.22 -4.82
CA GLY A 390 -1.81 35.97 -4.15
C GLY A 390 -1.76 35.82 -2.61
N GLY A 391 -0.59 36.00 -1.98
CA GLY A 391 -0.34 35.91 -0.54
C GLY A 391 -0.30 34.50 0.06
N SER A 392 0.08 33.43 -0.69
CA SER A 392 -0.60 32.14 -0.44
C SER A 392 0.02 30.76 -0.87
N GLY A 393 1.31 30.60 -1.14
CA GLY A 393 2.00 29.27 -1.18
C GLY A 393 3.02 29.01 -2.28
N VAL A 394 4.20 28.51 -1.91
CA VAL A 394 5.38 28.27 -2.79
C VAL A 394 6.01 26.88 -2.52
N ILE A 395 7.33 26.72 -2.69
CA ILE A 395 8.19 25.75 -2.00
C ILE A 395 9.49 26.46 -1.62
N PHE A 396 10.05 26.14 -0.45
CA PHE A 396 11.26 26.75 0.11
C PHE A 396 12.55 26.44 -0.67
N ALA A 397 13.36 27.47 -0.97
CA ALA A 397 14.82 27.34 -1.08
C ALA A 397 15.59 28.48 -0.36
N PHE A 398 16.83 28.18 0.02
CA PHE A 398 17.86 29.08 0.57
C PHE A 398 19.22 28.79 -0.09
N ASP A 399 19.66 27.53 0.03
CA ASP A 399 20.81 26.92 -0.66
C ASP A 399 22.15 27.70 -0.65
N PRO A 400 22.74 27.95 0.54
CA PRO A 400 24.06 28.54 0.69
C PRO A 400 25.20 27.55 0.35
N SER A 401 25.00 26.61 -0.58
CA SER A 401 26.02 25.62 -0.98
C SER A 401 25.95 25.23 -2.46
N GLN A 402 24.76 25.18 -3.07
CA GLN A 402 24.58 25.16 -4.53
C GLN A 402 24.45 26.57 -5.13
N LEU A 403 24.14 27.58 -4.30
CA LEU A 403 24.19 29.03 -4.55
C LEU A 403 23.35 29.57 -5.75
N SER A 404 22.74 28.68 -6.51
CA SER A 404 21.92 28.93 -7.70
C SER A 404 20.48 29.22 -7.26
N TYR A 405 20.28 30.37 -6.62
CA TYR A 405 19.00 30.72 -6.01
C TYR A 405 17.84 30.69 -7.02
N THR A 406 16.75 30.00 -6.66
CA THR A 406 15.73 29.51 -7.59
C THR A 406 14.34 29.53 -6.96
N LYS A 407 13.33 29.60 -7.82
CA LYS A 407 12.03 28.95 -7.63
C LYS A 407 11.61 28.36 -8.97
N VAL A 408 11.09 27.12 -8.99
CA VAL A 408 10.95 26.34 -10.24
C VAL A 408 9.85 26.87 -11.15
N LYS A 409 8.59 26.66 -10.75
CA LYS A 409 7.35 27.00 -11.45
C LYS A 409 6.17 26.59 -10.56
N ASP A 410 5.01 27.19 -10.78
CA ASP A 410 3.97 27.39 -9.77
C ASP A 410 2.68 26.58 -10.00
N PHE A 411 1.76 26.74 -9.05
CA PHE A 411 0.37 26.31 -9.06
C PHE A 411 -0.57 27.48 -9.46
N GLY A 412 -1.89 27.23 -9.50
CA GLY A 412 -2.89 28.21 -9.08
C GLY A 412 -3.73 28.86 -10.18
N SER A 413 -5.04 28.57 -10.18
CA SER A 413 -6.05 29.16 -11.07
C SER A 413 -6.85 30.31 -10.42
N ASN A 414 -7.94 30.00 -9.70
CA ASN A 414 -8.82 30.98 -9.04
C ASN A 414 -9.61 30.39 -7.86
N THR A 415 -10.06 29.13 -7.92
CA THR A 415 -10.96 28.51 -6.92
C THR A 415 -10.20 27.97 -5.69
N VAL A 416 -9.33 28.79 -5.10
CA VAL A 416 -8.26 28.36 -4.19
C VAL A 416 -7.89 29.48 -3.18
N GLY A 417 -7.80 29.17 -1.88
CA GLY A 417 -7.59 30.14 -0.75
C GLY A 417 -6.43 29.80 0.19
N SER A 418 -6.68 29.56 1.50
CA SER A 418 -5.67 29.64 2.59
C SER A 418 -5.76 28.68 3.80
N ASN A 419 -4.73 28.68 4.67
CA ASN A 419 -4.67 28.28 6.09
C ASN A 419 -4.91 26.81 6.55
N VAL A 420 -4.27 26.37 7.67
CA VAL A 420 -4.38 24.99 8.25
C VAL A 420 -4.63 24.85 9.79
N LEU A 421 -3.72 24.81 10.81
CA LEU A 421 -2.18 24.70 11.00
C LEU A 421 -2.20 23.42 12.00
N ALA A 422 -1.31 22.41 11.81
CA ALA A 422 -0.76 21.53 12.86
C ALA A 422 0.61 20.82 12.59
N GLY A 423 1.55 21.36 11.79
CA GLY A 423 2.88 20.78 11.48
C GLY A 423 3.19 20.69 9.97
N LEU A 424 3.58 19.56 9.36
CA LEU A 424 3.66 19.26 7.90
C LEU A 424 3.74 17.71 7.78
N ILE A 425 3.29 17.04 6.70
CA ILE A 425 3.01 15.59 6.80
C ILE A 425 4.12 14.67 6.29
N GLN A 426 4.45 13.65 7.09
CA GLN A 426 5.27 12.46 6.79
C GLN A 426 4.52 11.31 6.05
N SER A 427 5.23 10.46 5.30
CA SER A 427 5.31 9.00 5.41
C SER A 427 6.47 8.52 4.50
N ALA A 428 6.26 8.13 3.23
CA ALA A 428 7.33 7.83 2.25
C ALA A 428 7.31 8.64 0.93
N GLY A 429 6.51 8.28 -0.10
CA GLY A 429 6.68 8.78 -1.50
C GLY A 429 5.51 9.42 -2.30
N LYS A 430 4.50 10.06 -1.70
CA LYS A 430 3.48 10.97 -2.31
C LYS A 430 2.92 11.90 -1.21
N LEU A 431 3.14 13.21 -1.18
CA LEU A 431 2.76 14.09 -0.06
C LEU A 431 1.37 14.68 -0.27
N TYR A 432 0.48 14.48 0.71
CA TYR A 432 -0.88 14.99 0.68
C TYR A 432 -1.09 16.00 1.84
N GLY A 433 -0.86 17.30 1.62
CA GLY A 433 -1.18 18.33 2.64
C GLY A 433 -0.83 19.78 2.27
N MET A 434 -1.50 20.79 2.83
CA MET A 434 -2.83 20.83 3.50
C MET A 434 -3.38 22.28 3.49
N THR A 435 -4.69 22.54 3.29
CA THR A 435 -5.15 23.81 2.62
C THR A 435 -6.66 24.18 2.81
N ASN A 436 -7.21 25.40 3.10
CA ASN A 436 -8.66 25.47 3.55
C ASN A 436 -9.72 26.57 3.30
N THR A 437 -9.46 27.88 3.34
CA THR A 437 -10.44 28.90 3.84
C THR A 437 -11.88 29.04 3.31
N GLY A 438 -12.28 28.63 2.09
CA GLY A 438 -13.64 28.93 1.61
C GLY A 438 -13.88 28.88 0.10
N GLY A 439 -14.45 29.95 -0.47
CA GLY A 439 -14.73 30.08 -1.91
C GLY A 439 -15.99 29.36 -2.36
N ASN A 440 -15.92 28.64 -3.49
CA ASN A 440 -17.03 27.88 -4.09
C ASN A 440 -17.61 26.77 -3.17
N LYS A 441 -16.87 26.35 -2.13
CA LYS A 441 -17.46 26.14 -0.78
C LYS A 441 -16.40 26.20 0.32
N GLY A 442 -15.27 25.53 0.13
CA GLY A 442 -14.19 25.44 1.11
C GLY A 442 -14.08 24.04 1.68
N ALA A 443 -13.90 23.06 0.80
CA ALA A 443 -13.82 21.65 1.14
C ALA A 443 -13.09 20.81 0.07
N GLY A 444 -12.41 21.47 -0.86
CA GLY A 444 -12.26 21.09 -2.26
C GLY A 444 -11.02 20.37 -2.76
N VAL A 445 -10.46 19.40 -2.05
CA VAL A 445 -9.42 18.56 -2.68
C VAL A 445 -9.32 17.14 -2.11
N ILE A 446 -8.53 16.31 -2.81
CA ILE A 446 -7.43 15.50 -2.26
C ILE A 446 -6.29 15.64 -3.30
N TYR A 447 -5.02 15.81 -2.89
CA TYR A 447 -3.87 15.88 -3.81
C TYR A 447 -2.65 15.16 -3.19
N SER A 448 -1.65 14.78 -3.99
CA SER A 448 -0.62 13.79 -3.59
C SER A 448 0.80 14.02 -4.17
N PHE A 449 1.24 15.28 -4.27
CA PHE A 449 2.54 15.68 -4.84
C PHE A 449 3.72 14.96 -4.16
N ASN A 450 4.48 14.12 -4.87
CA ASN A 450 5.66 13.47 -4.29
C ASN A 450 6.91 14.39 -4.30
N PRO A 451 7.82 14.33 -3.29
CA PRO A 451 9.02 15.18 -3.19
C PRO A 451 10.07 15.13 -4.34
N ALA A 452 9.76 14.54 -5.50
CA ALA A 452 10.59 14.58 -6.72
C ALA A 452 9.82 14.55 -8.07
N THR A 453 9.16 13.44 -8.45
CA THR A 453 8.96 13.02 -9.86
C THR A 453 7.71 13.56 -10.59
N SER A 454 6.92 14.39 -9.91
CA SER A 454 6.15 15.51 -10.45
C SER A 454 5.46 15.39 -11.85
N MET A 455 4.28 14.75 -11.97
CA MET A 455 3.29 15.06 -13.04
C MET A 455 1.87 14.49 -12.79
N TYR A 456 0.84 15.15 -13.34
CA TYR A 456 -0.59 14.79 -13.20
C TYR A 456 -1.55 15.58 -14.13
N THR A 457 -2.84 15.21 -14.19
CA THR A 457 -3.94 16.11 -14.60
C THR A 457 -5.33 15.63 -14.08
N ASN A 458 -5.75 16.09 -12.88
CA ASN A 458 -7.10 15.92 -12.26
C ASN A 458 -7.64 14.47 -12.11
N LEU A 459 -8.74 14.24 -11.35
CA LEU A 459 -9.29 12.88 -11.16
C LEU A 459 -10.78 12.73 -10.79
N TYR A 460 -11.29 13.34 -9.70
CA TYR A 460 -12.35 12.71 -8.87
C TYR A 460 -13.36 13.72 -8.23
N SER A 461 -14.46 14.10 -8.89
CA SER A 461 -15.37 15.21 -8.47
C SER A 461 -16.29 14.88 -7.27
N PHE A 462 -16.99 15.88 -6.71
CA PHE A 462 -17.80 15.78 -5.48
C PHE A 462 -18.99 16.78 -5.46
N ASP A 463 -20.25 16.34 -5.25
CA ASP A 463 -21.29 17.07 -4.45
C ASP A 463 -22.53 16.22 -3.98
N GLY A 464 -22.42 14.88 -3.83
CA GLY A 464 -23.50 13.93 -3.44
C GLY A 464 -23.73 13.60 -1.93
N ALA A 465 -23.41 12.38 -1.43
CA ALA A 465 -23.76 11.88 -0.08
C ALA A 465 -22.66 11.61 1.01
N ASN A 466 -21.34 11.45 0.75
CA ASN A 466 -20.34 10.96 1.74
C ASN A 466 -18.88 11.54 1.67
N GLY A 467 -18.63 12.85 1.89
CA GLY A 467 -17.32 13.50 1.65
C GLY A 467 -17.24 15.01 1.97
N SER A 468 -16.12 15.53 2.49
CA SER A 468 -15.88 16.99 2.69
C SER A 468 -14.44 17.34 3.15
N ASN A 469 -14.09 18.64 3.09
CA ASN A 469 -12.90 19.37 3.60
C ASN A 469 -11.84 18.51 4.30
N PRO A 470 -10.97 17.78 3.56
CA PRO A 470 -10.11 16.79 4.19
C PRO A 470 -8.98 17.36 5.08
N TYR A 471 -9.32 17.73 6.31
CA TYR A 471 -8.70 18.79 7.11
C TYR A 471 -7.20 18.67 7.47
N GLY A 472 -6.59 17.49 7.47
CA GLY A 472 -5.27 17.28 8.06
C GLY A 472 -4.40 16.16 7.50
N SER A 473 -4.55 14.96 8.06
CA SER A 473 -3.49 13.94 8.15
C SER A 473 -4.09 12.66 8.78
N LEU A 474 -3.33 11.58 8.92
CA LEU A 474 -3.71 10.38 9.70
C LEU A 474 -2.49 9.92 10.52
N MET A 475 -2.63 9.02 11.49
CA MET A 475 -1.47 8.24 12.00
C MET A 475 -1.18 7.05 11.07
N GLN A 476 -0.27 6.16 11.45
CA GLN A 476 -0.31 4.71 11.21
C GLN A 476 -0.88 4.02 12.50
N ALA A 477 -1.21 2.73 12.54
CA ALA A 477 -1.61 2.02 13.78
C ALA A 477 -1.51 0.49 13.62
N LYS A 478 -2.60 -0.27 13.82
CA LYS A 478 -2.54 -1.70 14.16
C LYS A 478 -3.13 -2.68 13.14
N ASP A 479 -4.28 -2.38 12.54
CA ASP A 479 -5.16 -3.44 11.98
C ASP A 479 -6.06 -2.98 10.80
N GLY A 480 -5.47 -2.44 9.72
CA GLY A 480 -6.18 -1.79 8.60
C GLY A 480 -5.29 -0.83 7.78
N LYS A 481 -5.74 0.11 6.92
CA LYS A 481 -6.99 0.89 6.71
C LYS A 481 -7.06 2.27 7.41
N LEU A 482 -7.25 3.35 6.63
CA LEU A 482 -7.27 4.78 7.00
C LEU A 482 -8.56 5.18 7.72
N TYR A 483 -8.49 5.88 8.85
CA TYR A 483 -9.65 6.25 9.68
C TYR A 483 -9.84 7.77 9.77
N GLY A 484 -10.44 8.35 8.73
CA GLY A 484 -10.62 9.79 8.60
C GLY A 484 -11.61 10.43 9.59
N MET A 485 -11.21 11.59 10.12
CA MET A 485 -11.52 12.05 11.48
C MET A 485 -12.13 13.48 11.55
N THR A 486 -13.08 13.78 10.66
CA THR A 486 -14.06 14.90 10.65
C THR A 486 -13.89 16.20 11.49
N TYR A 487 -12.97 17.14 11.19
CA TYR A 487 -12.80 18.39 11.98
C TYR A 487 -14.05 19.29 12.09
N SER A 488 -14.79 19.55 11.00
CA SER A 488 -15.97 20.44 11.03
C SER A 488 -17.00 20.05 9.96
N GLY A 489 -17.82 21.00 9.52
CA GLY A 489 -18.86 20.83 8.50
C GLY A 489 -19.99 19.96 9.00
N GLY A 490 -19.86 18.65 8.72
CA GLY A 490 -20.83 17.56 8.96
C GLY A 490 -22.28 17.98 9.16
N SER A 491 -22.98 17.39 10.12
CA SER A 491 -24.42 17.60 10.31
C SER A 491 -24.77 18.36 11.59
N LYS A 492 -24.14 19.52 11.79
CA LYS A 492 -24.14 20.39 13.01
C LYS A 492 -23.19 19.97 14.16
N GLY A 493 -22.81 18.69 14.33
CA GLY A 493 -21.67 18.35 15.21
C GLY A 493 -21.62 16.96 15.83
N TYR A 494 -22.77 16.40 16.17
CA TYR A 494 -22.97 15.76 17.46
C TYR A 494 -22.75 14.24 17.60
N GLY A 495 -22.00 13.55 16.71
CA GLY A 495 -21.84 12.08 16.80
C GLY A 495 -21.22 11.35 15.59
N VAL A 496 -21.10 10.02 15.72
CA VAL A 496 -20.21 9.11 14.95
C VAL A 496 -20.80 7.67 14.88
N ILE A 497 -20.39 6.68 14.06
CA ILE A 497 -19.28 6.52 13.08
C ILE A 497 -19.83 6.23 11.65
N PHE A 498 -19.12 5.48 10.77
CA PHE A 498 -19.53 5.04 9.40
C PHE A 498 -18.90 3.70 9.01
N LEU A 499 -17.57 3.58 9.09
CA LEU A 499 -16.80 2.40 8.66
C LEU A 499 -16.82 2.21 7.12
N PHE A 500 -16.20 3.17 6.42
CA PHE A 500 -15.98 3.18 4.95
C PHE A 500 -14.89 2.14 4.59
N ASP A 501 -15.19 0.84 4.72
CA ASP A 501 -14.20 -0.22 4.54
C ASP A 501 -13.84 -0.53 3.06
N THR A 502 -12.80 -1.31 2.85
CA THR A 502 -12.25 -1.68 1.53
C THR A 502 -12.32 -3.20 1.33
N ALA A 503 -13.06 -3.60 0.29
CA ALA A 503 -13.37 -4.98 -0.08
C ALA A 503 -13.60 -5.07 -1.61
N THR A 504 -14.30 -6.10 -2.10
CA THR A 504 -14.62 -6.27 -3.53
C THR A 504 -15.69 -5.28 -4.01
N SER A 505 -15.27 -4.19 -4.65
CA SER A 505 -16.09 -3.29 -5.49
C SER A 505 -17.39 -2.73 -4.87
N LEU A 506 -17.42 -2.54 -3.55
CA LEU A 506 -18.65 -2.27 -2.78
C LEU A 506 -18.98 -0.76 -2.66
N TYR A 507 -20.29 -0.47 -2.49
CA TYR A 507 -20.88 0.81 -2.06
C TYR A 507 -22.23 0.49 -1.34
N THR A 508 -22.54 1.13 -0.20
CA THR A 508 -23.74 0.82 0.61
C THR A 508 -24.26 2.02 1.43
N LYS A 509 -25.38 1.92 2.18
CA LYS A 509 -25.93 3.07 2.92
C LYS A 509 -26.67 2.73 4.24
N VAL A 510 -25.96 2.80 5.35
CA VAL A 510 -26.47 2.90 6.75
C VAL A 510 -25.74 4.07 7.46
N TYR A 511 -25.59 4.13 8.79
CA TYR A 511 -24.83 5.15 9.53
C TYR A 511 -25.18 6.61 9.14
N ASP A 512 -26.42 7.06 9.38
CA ASP A 512 -26.83 8.47 9.22
C ASP A 512 -28.09 8.79 10.09
N PHE A 513 -27.91 9.26 11.33
CA PHE A 513 -28.97 9.26 12.38
C PHE A 513 -29.02 10.51 13.31
N ASP A 514 -29.78 10.47 14.41
CA ASP A 514 -30.47 11.61 15.09
C ASP A 514 -29.77 12.32 16.31
N TYR A 515 -30.27 12.25 17.58
CA TYR A 515 -29.78 13.12 18.69
C TYR A 515 -29.82 12.53 20.15
N SER A 516 -28.69 12.07 20.74
CA SER A 516 -28.55 11.77 22.20
C SER A 516 -27.12 11.83 22.86
N LYS A 517 -26.14 10.91 22.66
CA LYS A 517 -24.75 11.02 23.23
C LYS A 517 -23.55 10.79 22.26
N GLY A 518 -23.01 11.84 21.60
CA GLY A 518 -21.99 11.71 20.53
C GLY A 518 -20.88 12.80 20.33
N GLY A 519 -21.05 14.13 20.52
CA GLY A 519 -19.93 15.12 20.58
C GLY A 519 -20.23 16.62 20.33
N ASN A 520 -19.16 17.47 20.30
CA ASN A 520 -18.03 19.74 18.28
C ASN A 520 -16.51 20.30 18.28
N PRO A 521 -15.77 20.30 17.15
CA PRO A 521 -14.54 19.53 17.19
C PRO A 521 -13.34 20.02 16.34
N THR A 522 -12.57 19.05 15.81
CA THR A 522 -11.12 18.92 16.07
C THR A 522 -10.50 17.77 15.23
N GLY A 523 -10.08 16.64 15.80
CA GLY A 523 -9.72 15.40 15.07
C GLY A 523 -8.28 14.89 15.14
N SER A 524 -7.77 14.46 16.30
CA SER A 524 -6.63 13.53 16.38
C SER A 524 -6.77 12.63 17.62
N LEU A 525 -5.73 11.87 17.96
CA LEU A 525 -5.50 11.08 19.18
C LEU A 525 -3.96 10.97 19.36
N ILE A 526 -3.43 10.24 20.35
CA ILE A 526 -2.03 9.73 20.38
C ILE A 526 -2.07 8.20 20.66
N GLN A 527 -0.96 7.45 20.75
CA GLN A 527 -0.95 5.98 20.99
C GLN A 527 0.28 5.45 21.78
N ALA A 528 0.05 4.46 22.65
CA ALA A 528 1.03 3.67 23.40
C ALA A 528 0.44 2.28 23.81
N THR A 529 0.27 1.95 25.10
CA THR A 529 0.17 0.57 25.68
C THR A 529 -1.07 -0.30 25.34
N ASN A 530 -1.90 -0.71 26.32
CA ASN A 530 -3.09 -1.58 26.15
C ASN A 530 -4.39 -0.91 26.65
N GLY A 531 -5.39 -0.82 25.76
CA GLY A 531 -6.64 -0.05 25.96
C GLY A 531 -7.13 0.65 24.67
N LYS A 532 -7.98 1.68 24.68
CA LYS A 532 -8.61 2.57 25.70
C LYS A 532 -7.97 3.96 25.93
N LEU A 533 -8.74 5.01 25.61
CA LEU A 533 -8.28 6.34 25.14
C LEU A 533 -9.19 7.52 25.55
N TYR A 534 -8.61 8.71 25.57
CA TYR A 534 -9.21 10.03 25.83
C TYR A 534 -8.56 11.03 24.84
N GLY A 535 -9.29 11.92 24.17
CA GLY A 535 -8.72 12.83 23.15
C GLY A 535 -9.49 14.15 23.06
N MET A 536 -8.92 15.19 22.44
CA MET A 536 -8.56 16.48 23.10
C MET A 536 -9.28 17.80 22.71
N THR A 537 -10.48 17.77 22.13
CA THR A 537 -11.50 18.71 22.65
C THR A 537 -11.94 19.95 21.86
N TYR A 538 -11.14 21.01 21.97
CA TYR A 538 -11.51 22.42 21.75
C TYR A 538 -12.69 22.97 22.60
N TYR A 539 -13.93 22.51 22.43
CA TYR A 539 -15.14 23.28 22.83
C TYR A 539 -16.11 22.56 23.80
N GLY A 540 -17.29 23.14 24.07
CA GLY A 540 -18.32 22.56 24.94
C GLY A 540 -19.60 23.40 25.04
N GLY A 541 -20.29 23.32 26.19
CA GLY A 541 -21.66 23.84 26.41
C GLY A 541 -21.73 25.01 27.39
N ASN A 542 -22.24 24.78 28.60
CA ASN A 542 -22.69 25.83 29.55
C ASN A 542 -21.60 26.85 29.95
N ASN A 543 -20.34 26.39 30.04
CA ASN A 543 -19.17 27.27 30.13
C ASN A 543 -18.24 27.08 28.91
N GLY A 544 -18.65 26.31 27.91
CA GLY A 544 -17.87 26.01 26.71
C GLY A 544 -16.85 24.87 26.84
N ALA A 545 -16.97 23.93 27.80
CA ALA A 545 -15.86 22.99 28.10
C ALA A 545 -16.11 21.56 28.69
N GLY A 546 -17.31 21.04 29.01
CA GLY A 546 -17.35 19.73 29.72
C GLY A 546 -18.62 18.91 30.06
N VAL A 547 -18.56 17.58 29.78
CA VAL A 547 -19.23 16.40 30.39
C VAL A 547 -18.16 15.33 30.78
N VAL A 548 -18.43 14.01 30.76
CA VAL A 548 -17.48 12.95 30.28
C VAL A 548 -18.25 11.81 29.58
N PHE A 549 -17.58 11.05 28.70
CA PHE A 549 -18.15 10.03 27.79
C PHE A 549 -17.49 8.65 27.99
N SER A 550 -17.53 7.72 27.01
CA SER A 550 -16.90 6.39 27.15
C SER A 550 -16.58 5.61 25.84
N PHE A 551 -17.02 6.06 24.65
CA PHE A 551 -17.00 5.30 23.38
C PHE A 551 -15.64 4.74 22.89
N ASP A 552 -15.72 3.65 22.10
CA ASP A 552 -14.72 2.75 21.49
C ASP A 552 -15.42 2.05 20.28
N PRO A 553 -14.82 1.75 19.11
CA PRO A 553 -15.60 1.74 17.84
C PRO A 553 -16.80 0.78 17.65
N VAL A 554 -16.62 -0.55 17.64
CA VAL A 554 -17.57 -1.44 16.94
C VAL A 554 -18.70 -2.04 17.81
N THR A 555 -18.37 -2.77 18.88
CA THR A 555 -19.29 -3.73 19.54
C THR A 555 -20.29 -3.13 20.56
N LEU A 556 -21.15 -2.23 20.05
CA LEU A 556 -22.45 -1.78 20.60
C LEU A 556 -22.52 -0.87 21.85
N VAL A 557 -21.74 -1.04 22.91
CA VAL A 557 -22.04 -0.42 24.24
C VAL A 557 -21.82 1.11 24.30
N TYR A 558 -22.74 1.85 24.95
CA TYR A 558 -22.74 3.33 25.04
C TYR A 558 -23.04 3.85 26.48
N THR A 559 -22.26 4.81 27.02
CA THR A 559 -22.57 5.48 28.32
C THR A 559 -21.96 6.88 28.54
N LYS A 560 -22.32 7.54 29.65
CA LYS A 560 -21.92 8.89 30.11
C LYS A 560 -21.62 8.84 31.62
N LEU A 561 -20.58 9.50 32.13
CA LEU A 561 -20.20 9.46 33.57
C LEU A 561 -20.17 10.85 34.26
N VAL A 562 -19.08 11.22 34.95
CA VAL A 562 -19.00 12.40 35.86
C VAL A 562 -18.44 13.65 35.15
N ASP A 563 -17.87 14.64 35.87
CA ASP A 563 -17.80 16.05 35.41
C ASP A 563 -16.97 17.00 36.32
N PHE A 564 -16.24 17.99 35.75
CA PHE A 564 -15.51 19.08 36.47
C PHE A 564 -15.71 20.50 35.86
N ASN A 565 -15.01 21.57 36.32
CA ASN A 565 -15.27 22.99 35.91
C ASN A 565 -14.03 23.94 35.68
N GLY A 566 -14.03 24.75 34.59
CA GLY A 566 -12.99 25.66 33.99
C GLY A 566 -11.97 26.54 34.78
N THR A 567 -11.85 26.50 36.10
CA THR A 567 -10.62 27.00 36.78
C THR A 567 -9.49 25.97 36.66
N ASN A 568 -9.32 25.44 35.45
CA ASN A 568 -9.11 24.01 35.21
C ASN A 568 -8.77 23.75 33.71
N GLY A 569 -8.02 24.67 33.09
CA GLY A 569 -7.77 24.73 31.65
C GLY A 569 -9.01 25.12 30.83
N ALA A 570 -8.82 25.81 29.70
CA ALA A 570 -9.92 26.19 28.80
C ALA A 570 -9.45 26.28 27.33
N TYR A 571 -10.39 26.04 26.41
CA TYR A 571 -10.25 26.15 24.95
C TYR A 571 -8.92 25.65 24.35
N PRO A 572 -8.62 24.34 24.39
CA PRO A 572 -7.46 23.74 23.73
C PRO A 572 -7.41 24.03 22.22
N TYR A 573 -6.23 24.35 21.68
CA TYR A 573 -6.00 24.32 20.24
C TYR A 573 -4.69 23.61 19.87
N GLY A 574 -4.67 22.28 19.99
CA GLY A 574 -3.51 21.44 19.69
C GLY A 574 -3.54 20.06 20.37
N SER A 575 -2.45 19.70 21.07
CA SER A 575 -1.94 18.32 21.19
C SER A 575 -1.43 17.92 22.59
N LEU A 576 -1.05 16.64 22.74
CA LEU A 576 -0.33 16.09 23.92
C LEU A 576 1.21 16.25 23.78
N MET A 577 1.99 15.55 24.61
CA MET A 577 3.45 15.33 24.52
C MET A 577 3.80 13.92 25.02
N GLN A 578 4.94 13.30 24.67
CA GLN A 578 5.27 11.94 25.17
C GLN A 578 6.77 11.60 25.38
N ALA A 579 7.55 12.43 26.09
CA ALA A 579 8.98 12.20 26.35
C ALA A 579 9.39 12.01 27.83
N THR A 580 10.43 11.18 28.04
CA THR A 580 11.13 10.70 29.27
C THR A 580 10.39 9.74 30.21
N ASP A 581 10.15 10.10 31.48
CA ASP A 581 10.12 9.13 32.59
C ASP A 581 8.91 9.27 33.56
N ASN A 582 7.82 8.58 33.21
CA ASN A 582 6.67 8.21 34.03
C ASN A 582 5.76 9.28 34.70
N LYS A 583 5.88 10.61 34.46
CA LYS A 583 5.06 11.65 35.17
C LYS A 583 4.66 12.92 34.34
N LEU A 584 3.46 12.89 33.72
CA LEU A 584 2.73 13.89 32.87
C LEU A 584 2.75 15.38 33.27
N TYR A 585 2.68 16.25 32.24
CA TYR A 585 2.26 17.67 32.28
C TYR A 585 1.38 18.02 31.03
N GLY A 586 1.12 19.31 30.72
CA GLY A 586 0.51 19.74 29.44
C GLY A 586 -0.09 21.16 29.43
N LEU A 587 0.22 22.00 28.44
CA LEU A 587 -0.10 23.44 28.32
C LEU A 587 -1.58 23.83 28.25
N THR A 588 -1.96 25.11 28.49
CA THR A 588 -3.28 25.73 28.13
C THR A 588 -3.42 27.18 28.64
N TYR A 589 -3.37 28.19 27.76
CA TYR A 589 -4.07 29.50 27.83
C TYR A 589 -3.85 30.43 29.05
N SER A 590 -4.29 31.70 28.98
CA SER A 590 -3.96 32.75 29.96
C SER A 590 -5.11 33.12 30.92
N GLY A 591 -4.99 32.82 32.22
CA GLY A 591 -5.94 33.25 33.26
C GLY A 591 -5.93 32.41 34.55
N GLY A 592 -6.57 32.86 35.64
CA GLY A 592 -6.60 32.06 36.87
C GLY A 592 -7.19 32.67 38.14
N SER A 593 -7.03 31.97 39.27
CA SER A 593 -7.78 32.26 40.52
C SER A 593 -7.34 33.49 41.30
N LYS A 594 -6.11 34.00 41.09
CA LYS A 594 -5.81 35.45 41.11
C LYS A 594 -5.55 35.93 39.68
N GLY A 595 -4.91 35.08 38.87
CA GLY A 595 -4.73 35.29 37.44
C GLY A 595 -3.90 34.24 36.70
N PHE A 596 -3.26 33.27 37.37
CA PHE A 596 -1.96 32.75 36.92
C PHE A 596 -1.85 31.25 36.58
N GLY A 597 -2.97 30.52 36.37
CA GLY A 597 -2.92 29.16 35.81
C GLY A 597 -3.08 27.95 36.73
N VAL A 598 -2.53 26.82 36.28
CA VAL A 598 -2.34 25.53 36.99
C VAL A 598 -1.12 24.84 36.39
N ILE A 599 -0.66 23.73 36.98
CA ILE A 599 0.40 22.86 36.43
C ILE A 599 -0.02 21.42 36.67
N PHE A 600 -0.19 20.62 35.62
CA PHE A 600 -1.05 19.43 35.64
C PHE A 600 -0.76 18.49 34.45
N SER A 601 -0.95 17.18 34.61
CA SER A 601 -1.84 16.40 33.73
C SER A 601 -2.39 15.13 34.43
N PHE A 602 -2.53 14.01 33.71
CA PHE A 602 -3.57 12.98 33.88
C PHE A 602 -2.98 11.56 34.11
N ASP A 603 -3.77 10.49 33.96
CA ASP A 603 -3.32 9.09 33.88
C ASP A 603 -4.08 8.32 32.77
N PRO A 604 -3.39 7.53 31.93
CA PRO A 604 -3.91 6.96 30.69
C PRO A 604 -4.60 5.59 30.84
N ALA A 605 -4.92 5.14 32.05
CA ALA A 605 -5.48 3.81 32.27
C ALA A 605 -6.57 3.80 33.35
N THR A 606 -6.22 4.26 34.55
CA THR A 606 -7.19 4.65 35.58
C THR A 606 -7.95 5.92 35.20
N SER A 607 -7.61 6.54 34.04
CA SER A 607 -8.39 7.57 33.35
C SER A 607 -8.52 8.84 34.21
N ILE A 608 -7.41 9.31 34.80
CA ILE A 608 -7.40 9.98 36.12
C ILE A 608 -6.81 11.39 36.21
N TYR A 609 -7.21 12.07 37.29
CA TYR A 609 -6.44 13.13 37.97
C TYR A 609 -6.70 13.06 39.49
N THR A 610 -5.73 13.28 40.39
CA THR A 610 -5.97 13.28 41.87
C THR A 610 -5.17 14.30 42.74
N LYS A 611 -4.77 15.45 42.17
CA LYS A 611 -4.33 16.72 42.84
C LYS A 611 -3.05 16.75 43.71
N GLN A 612 -2.45 17.94 43.80
CA GLN A 612 -1.45 18.37 44.80
C GLN A 612 -1.85 19.71 45.44
N ARG A 613 -1.00 20.30 46.29
CA ARG A 613 -1.14 21.72 46.69
C ARG A 613 -0.48 22.63 45.65
N ASP A 614 -0.42 23.95 45.91
CA ASP A 614 -0.39 24.93 44.81
C ASP A 614 0.75 25.98 44.89
N PHE A 615 0.97 26.73 43.79
CA PHE A 615 1.71 28.01 43.73
C PHE A 615 1.16 29.08 44.71
N ALA A 616 1.78 30.28 44.74
CA ALA A 616 1.26 31.44 45.47
C ALA A 616 0.12 32.20 44.73
N GLY A 617 0.22 32.38 43.41
CA GLY A 617 -0.76 33.13 42.60
C GLY A 617 -0.31 34.52 42.13
N THR A 618 0.91 34.63 41.61
CA THR A 618 1.50 35.87 41.05
C THR A 618 2.41 35.61 39.82
N ASN A 619 2.22 34.48 39.14
CA ASN A 619 3.35 33.66 38.70
C ASN A 619 3.92 33.91 37.29
N GLY A 620 3.32 34.71 36.40
CA GLY A 620 3.85 34.89 35.03
C GLY A 620 3.07 35.83 34.11
N SER A 621 3.43 35.84 32.83
CA SER A 621 2.91 36.72 31.77
C SER A 621 2.95 36.02 30.38
N ASN A 622 2.52 36.75 29.33
CA ASN A 622 2.22 36.40 27.92
C ASN A 622 2.35 34.93 27.42
N PRO A 623 1.32 34.37 26.75
CA PRO A 623 1.29 32.98 26.32
C PRO A 623 2.04 32.67 25.00
N THR A 624 3.22 32.06 25.07
CA THR A 624 3.85 31.39 23.91
C THR A 624 4.50 30.05 24.27
N GLY A 625 5.70 30.06 24.88
CA GLY A 625 6.66 28.96 24.81
C GLY A 625 6.78 27.99 25.99
N ASN A 626 7.12 26.73 25.67
CA ASN A 626 7.60 25.68 26.59
C ASN A 626 9.03 25.96 27.12
N LEU A 627 9.59 25.24 28.10
CA LEU A 627 9.35 23.91 28.71
C LEU A 627 9.89 22.72 27.88
N LEU A 628 10.85 22.99 27.01
CA LEU A 628 11.44 22.12 25.99
C LEU A 628 12.33 20.99 26.56
N GLN A 629 11.82 19.77 26.63
CA GLN A 629 12.66 18.57 26.47
C GLN A 629 13.17 18.52 25.03
N ALA A 630 14.42 18.10 24.81
CA ALA A 630 15.07 18.06 23.50
C ALA A 630 16.29 17.11 23.46
N ALA A 631 17.08 17.13 22.37
CA ALA A 631 18.18 16.19 22.05
C ALA A 631 18.96 15.64 23.25
N ASP A 632 19.45 16.52 24.13
CA ASP A 632 19.88 16.17 25.49
C ASP A 632 19.42 17.20 26.53
N GLY A 633 18.13 17.53 26.48
CA GLY A 633 17.38 18.11 27.60
C GLY A 633 17.09 17.07 28.70
N LYS A 634 16.69 17.37 29.94
CA LYS A 634 16.39 18.63 30.64
C LYS A 634 15.41 19.60 29.95
N LEU A 635 14.45 20.14 30.71
CA LEU A 635 13.49 21.12 30.19
C LEU A 635 14.12 22.51 30.08
N TYR A 636 13.97 23.08 28.90
CA TYR A 636 14.59 24.30 28.40
C TYR A 636 13.58 25.26 27.73
N GLY A 637 14.02 26.30 27.02
CA GLY A 637 13.20 27.46 26.60
C GLY A 637 13.78 28.79 27.13
N MET A 638 12.99 29.64 27.82
CA MET A 638 13.32 30.68 28.89
C MET A 638 12.63 30.89 30.40
N THR A 639 11.54 30.50 31.22
CA THR A 639 10.07 29.93 31.58
C THR A 639 8.60 30.55 31.28
N SER A 640 8.09 30.78 30.05
CA SER A 640 6.88 31.61 29.59
C SER A 640 7.10 33.10 29.15
N PHE A 641 6.37 34.12 29.65
CA PHE A 641 6.84 35.52 29.74
C PHE A 641 6.92 36.00 31.21
N GLY A 642 7.91 36.84 31.57
CA GLY A 642 8.10 37.30 32.96
C GLY A 642 9.55 37.46 33.49
N GLY A 643 9.67 38.14 34.63
CA GLY A 643 10.85 38.54 35.43
C GLY A 643 10.80 39.94 36.17
N SER A 644 11.14 41.08 35.53
CA SER A 644 11.34 42.46 36.08
C SER A 644 11.13 43.67 35.12
N SER A 645 11.63 43.66 33.86
CA SER A 645 11.61 44.78 32.87
C SER A 645 11.58 44.31 31.38
N ASP A 646 12.61 44.47 30.53
CA ASP A 646 12.70 43.76 29.22
C ASP A 646 13.96 42.86 29.03
N LYS A 647 13.72 41.53 28.88
CA LYS A 647 14.59 40.33 28.81
C LYS A 647 15.44 39.99 30.05
N GLY A 648 15.23 38.82 30.67
CA GLY A 648 15.05 38.82 32.12
C GLY A 648 15.40 37.63 33.02
N VAL A 649 14.48 37.27 33.94
CA VAL A 649 14.72 36.26 35.01
C VAL A 649 13.75 35.06 34.91
N ILE A 650 13.52 34.27 35.99
CA ILE A 650 13.27 32.82 35.81
C ILE A 650 12.68 32.00 36.96
N PHE A 651 12.23 30.77 36.64
CA PHE A 651 12.03 29.62 37.54
C PHE A 651 12.03 28.28 36.78
N SER A 652 12.48 27.17 37.35
CA SER A 652 12.04 25.85 36.88
C SER A 652 11.91 24.85 38.02
N PHE A 653 11.16 23.78 37.79
CA PHE A 653 11.01 22.71 38.76
C PHE A 653 12.26 21.82 38.79
N ILE A 654 12.74 21.53 40.00
CA ILE A 654 13.82 20.58 40.28
C ILE A 654 13.40 19.94 41.64
N PRO A 655 13.13 18.62 41.78
CA PRO A 655 12.16 18.17 42.79
C PRO A 655 12.56 18.08 44.28
N THR A 656 13.78 17.65 44.65
CA THR A 656 13.94 16.82 45.86
C THR A 656 14.23 17.50 47.20
N THR A 657 14.52 18.82 47.26
CA THR A 657 14.71 19.54 48.54
C THR A 657 13.90 20.85 48.60
N LEU A 658 14.54 22.02 48.81
CA LEU A 658 13.94 23.36 48.76
C LEU A 658 15.05 24.42 48.61
N THR A 659 14.86 25.42 47.74
CA THR A 659 15.65 26.66 47.68
C THR A 659 14.84 27.74 46.96
N PHE A 660 15.04 29.02 47.27
CA PHE A 660 14.47 30.17 46.53
C PHE A 660 15.53 31.28 46.39
N ALA A 661 15.64 31.92 45.23
CA ALA A 661 16.75 32.83 44.90
C ALA A 661 16.48 33.84 43.76
N ARG A 662 17.37 34.83 43.61
CA ARG A 662 17.46 35.97 42.65
C ARG A 662 18.98 36.31 42.60
N ARG A 663 19.74 36.36 41.50
CA ARG A 663 19.52 36.73 40.08
C ARG A 663 18.95 38.13 39.87
N LYS A 664 19.83 39.12 39.96
CA LYS A 664 19.53 40.53 39.62
C LYS A 664 19.58 40.73 38.09
N ASP A 665 19.64 41.98 37.65
CA ASP A 665 19.35 42.42 36.29
C ASP A 665 20.65 42.98 35.60
N PHE A 666 20.82 42.90 34.26
CA PHE A 666 22.12 43.17 33.55
C PHE A 666 22.07 43.59 32.04
N ASP A 667 22.07 42.65 31.09
CA ASP A 667 21.94 42.84 29.62
C ASP A 667 21.08 41.70 29.03
N GLY A 668 20.52 41.83 27.83
CA GLY A 668 19.51 40.87 27.36
C GLY A 668 18.53 41.26 26.23
N ILE A 669 18.20 42.54 25.99
CA ILE A 669 17.04 42.93 25.13
C ILE A 669 17.10 42.66 23.60
N SER A 670 18.27 42.70 22.95
CA SER A 670 18.37 43.27 21.58
C SER A 670 17.81 42.49 20.37
N GLY A 671 16.95 41.48 20.55
CA GLY A 671 16.16 40.83 19.50
C GLY A 671 14.64 40.93 19.73
N GLY A 672 13.83 40.77 18.68
CA GLY A 672 12.37 40.96 18.69
C GLY A 672 11.53 39.92 19.45
N ASN A 673 11.84 39.68 20.72
CA ASN A 673 11.31 38.61 21.59
C ASN A 673 11.57 37.15 21.12
N PRO A 674 12.53 36.82 20.24
CA PRO A 674 12.76 35.47 19.69
C PRO A 674 11.61 34.42 19.75
N HIS A 675 11.46 33.60 20.79
CA HIS A 675 10.39 32.59 20.94
C HIS A 675 10.48 31.40 19.97
N GLY A 676 11.49 30.52 20.10
CA GLY A 676 11.60 29.31 19.27
C GLY A 676 12.87 28.46 19.42
N SER A 677 13.41 27.92 18.32
CA SER A 677 14.49 26.93 18.31
C SER A 677 15.74 27.27 19.14
N LEU A 678 16.09 26.44 20.14
CA LEU A 678 17.48 26.28 20.58
C LEU A 678 17.74 24.87 21.12
N MET A 679 18.67 24.17 20.47
CA MET A 679 19.01 22.77 20.66
C MET A 679 20.23 22.44 19.76
N GLN A 680 20.90 21.31 19.96
CA GLN A 680 22.07 20.95 19.13
C GLN A 680 22.26 19.43 18.92
N ALA A 681 22.82 19.06 17.77
CA ALA A 681 23.64 17.86 17.62
C ALA A 681 25.11 18.17 18.00
N ALA A 682 25.91 17.12 18.22
CA ALA A 682 27.28 17.25 18.73
C ALA A 682 28.24 18.07 17.86
N ASP A 683 27.94 18.22 16.56
CA ASP A 683 28.77 18.99 15.61
C ASP A 683 28.74 20.52 15.85
N GLY A 684 27.74 21.02 16.59
CA GLY A 684 27.71 22.38 17.15
C GLY A 684 27.53 23.54 16.16
N LYS A 685 27.22 23.25 14.89
CA LYS A 685 27.02 24.24 13.81
C LYS A 685 25.52 24.43 13.55
N LEU A 686 25.11 25.65 13.20
CA LEU A 686 23.72 25.94 12.88
C LEU A 686 23.55 27.21 12.05
N TYR A 687 22.38 27.32 11.44
CA TYR A 687 21.89 28.41 10.58
C TYR A 687 20.35 28.46 10.65
N GLY A 688 19.71 29.55 10.23
CA GLY A 688 18.26 29.69 10.37
C GLY A 688 17.77 31.11 10.14
N VAL A 689 16.46 31.33 10.26
CA VAL A 689 15.79 32.63 10.16
C VAL A 689 14.74 32.69 11.28
N THR A 690 14.19 33.85 11.65
CA THR A 690 12.97 33.89 12.46
C THR A 690 12.01 35.02 12.09
N ASN A 691 10.78 34.89 12.57
CA ASN A 691 9.68 35.84 12.45
C ASN A 691 9.64 36.91 13.58
N ALA A 692 10.51 36.83 14.59
CA ALA A 692 10.34 37.51 15.88
C ALA A 692 10.42 39.05 15.79
N GLY A 693 9.25 39.70 15.78
CA GLY A 693 8.92 40.96 15.11
C GLY A 693 9.90 42.14 15.19
N GLY A 694 9.90 42.95 14.13
CA GLY A 694 10.74 44.12 13.94
C GLY A 694 10.74 44.59 12.48
N ASN A 695 11.69 45.48 12.14
CA ASN A 695 12.01 45.91 10.76
C ASN A 695 10.80 46.54 10.01
N ASN A 696 10.89 46.63 8.67
CA ASN A 696 9.70 46.34 7.86
C ASN A 696 9.69 44.84 7.57
N ASN A 697 8.53 44.22 7.69
CA ASN A 697 8.31 42.81 7.41
C ASN A 697 9.40 41.89 8.02
N ALA A 698 9.99 40.99 7.23
CA ALA A 698 9.90 39.58 7.58
C ALA A 698 11.22 38.87 7.99
N GLY A 699 11.96 39.52 8.90
CA GLY A 699 12.96 38.83 9.71
C GLY A 699 14.39 38.89 9.19
N VAL A 700 15.24 37.99 9.72
CA VAL A 700 16.70 37.94 9.44
C VAL A 700 17.29 36.54 9.70
N ILE A 701 18.50 36.26 9.21
CA ILE A 701 19.27 35.00 9.29
C ILE A 701 19.81 34.59 10.69
N PHE A 702 18.98 34.63 11.73
CA PHE A 702 19.01 33.66 12.83
C PHE A 702 20.19 33.71 13.82
N SER A 703 20.13 34.46 14.92
CA SER A 703 20.68 33.96 16.20
C SER A 703 20.09 34.61 17.44
N PHE A 704 20.28 33.93 18.57
CA PHE A 704 20.98 34.55 19.70
C PHE A 704 22.31 33.80 19.90
N ALA A 705 23.39 34.53 20.20
CA ALA A 705 24.69 33.95 20.54
C ALA A 705 25.16 34.41 21.93
N PRO A 706 24.99 33.57 22.98
CA PRO A 706 25.33 33.91 24.36
C PRO A 706 26.79 33.63 24.75
N ALA A 707 27.54 32.81 23.99
CA ALA A 707 28.76 32.20 24.51
C ALA A 707 30.05 33.03 24.34
N LYS A 708 30.23 33.74 23.21
CA LYS A 708 31.50 34.41 22.82
C LYS A 708 31.35 35.74 22.05
N SER A 709 30.14 36.31 22.03
CA SER A 709 29.77 37.70 21.65
C SER A 709 30.73 38.52 20.77
N THR A 710 30.50 38.55 19.45
CA THR A 710 31.09 39.51 18.48
C THR A 710 30.19 39.59 17.24
N TYR A 711 29.53 40.73 17.01
CA TYR A 711 28.40 40.89 16.09
C TYR A 711 28.78 41.57 14.74
N THR A 712 27.97 41.42 13.67
CA THR A 712 28.30 41.76 12.26
C THR A 712 27.03 41.93 11.38
N LYS A 713 27.13 42.52 10.17
CA LYS A 713 26.08 42.54 9.11
C LYS A 713 26.66 42.15 7.73
N LEU A 714 25.81 41.70 6.78
CA LEU A 714 26.16 41.42 5.37
C LEU A 714 25.29 42.22 4.37
N GLN A 715 24.29 41.60 3.75
CA GLN A 715 23.51 42.11 2.60
C GLN A 715 22.13 41.40 2.53
N ASP A 716 21.08 42.10 2.09
CA ASP A 716 19.66 41.80 2.39
C ASP A 716 18.85 41.18 1.21
N PHE A 717 17.67 40.59 1.47
CA PHE A 717 16.65 40.21 0.45
C PHE A 717 15.23 40.24 1.05
N ASP A 718 14.24 39.46 0.57
CA ASP A 718 12.87 40.05 0.53
C ASP A 718 11.58 39.15 0.49
N GLY A 719 11.42 37.91 1.02
CA GLY A 719 10.11 37.12 1.09
C GLY A 719 9.81 35.76 0.38
N THR A 720 8.83 35.63 -0.56
CA THR A 720 8.26 34.36 -1.12
C THR A 720 9.11 33.09 -1.25
N ASN A 721 10.12 33.05 -2.13
CA ASN A 721 10.74 31.82 -2.64
C ASN A 721 11.45 31.01 -1.54
N GLY A 722 11.73 31.66 -0.41
CA GLY A 722 11.96 31.00 0.86
C GLY A 722 11.32 31.75 2.02
N SER A 723 10.01 32.05 1.93
CA SER A 723 9.29 32.92 2.87
C SER A 723 9.30 32.45 4.32
N ALA A 724 9.70 31.19 4.55
CA ALA A 724 10.01 30.66 5.86
C ALA A 724 10.93 29.42 5.73
N PRO A 725 12.12 29.38 6.35
CA PRO A 725 12.91 28.15 6.53
C PRO A 725 12.35 27.14 7.55
N GLN A 726 11.15 26.59 7.33
CA GLN A 726 10.37 26.01 8.44
C GLN A 726 10.82 24.65 8.99
N TYR A 727 11.31 24.74 10.24
CA TYR A 727 10.98 23.87 11.37
C TYR A 727 11.65 22.47 11.39
N VAL A 728 11.87 21.93 12.61
CA VAL A 728 13.00 21.00 12.82
C VAL A 728 12.95 20.11 14.08
N THR A 729 13.34 18.84 13.92
CA THR A 729 13.92 17.95 14.96
C THR A 729 14.76 16.82 14.29
N LEU A 730 14.27 15.57 14.16
CA LEU A 730 15.10 14.41 13.80
C LEU A 730 14.33 13.18 13.26
N THR A 731 14.60 12.78 12.01
CA THR A 731 14.73 11.38 11.52
C THR A 731 15.31 11.40 10.09
N GLU A 732 15.75 10.26 9.52
CA GLU A 732 16.72 10.23 8.40
C GLU A 732 16.32 9.35 7.18
N ALA A 733 16.79 9.72 5.98
CA ALA A 733 16.65 8.97 4.73
C ALA A 733 17.22 7.56 4.89
N THR A 734 16.44 6.52 4.60
CA THR A 734 16.87 5.15 4.86
C THR A 734 17.98 4.75 3.89
N CYS A 735 19.21 4.70 4.40
CA CYS A 735 20.19 3.74 3.93
C CYS A 735 19.50 2.37 3.82
N ALA A 736 19.70 1.66 2.72
CA ALA A 736 19.38 0.24 2.66
C ALA A 736 20.34 -0.44 3.63
N GLY A 737 19.86 -0.73 4.84
CA GLY A 737 20.72 -1.09 5.97
C GLY A 737 21.59 -2.29 5.61
N THR A 738 22.90 -2.12 5.76
CA THR A 738 23.85 -3.22 5.58
C THR A 738 23.65 -4.19 6.73
N THR A 739 23.49 -5.48 6.42
CA THR A 739 23.54 -6.53 7.43
C THR A 739 25.00 -6.69 7.86
N PHE A 740 25.27 -6.48 9.14
CA PHE A 740 26.56 -6.73 9.77
C PHE A 740 26.44 -7.95 10.69
N TYR A 741 27.49 -8.75 10.74
CA TYR A 741 27.58 -10.05 11.40
C TYR A 741 28.53 -9.94 12.56
N ARG A 742 28.22 -10.60 13.68
CA ARG A 742 29.01 -10.46 14.91
C ARG A 742 30.40 -11.03 14.70
N ASP A 743 31.40 -10.27 15.11
CA ASP A 743 32.83 -10.58 15.05
C ASP A 743 33.35 -10.55 16.50
N ALA A 744 33.47 -11.73 17.10
CA ALA A 744 33.72 -11.92 18.52
C ALA A 744 35.19 -12.17 18.86
N ASP A 745 35.98 -12.69 17.93
CA ASP A 745 37.42 -12.88 18.08
C ASP A 745 38.27 -11.78 17.40
N SER A 746 37.62 -10.87 16.66
CA SER A 746 38.20 -9.68 16.03
C SER A 746 39.12 -9.96 14.83
N ASP A 747 38.85 -11.02 14.06
CA ASP A 747 39.62 -11.38 12.85
C ASP A 747 39.20 -10.62 11.58
N GLY A 748 37.97 -10.06 11.56
CA GLY A 748 37.42 -9.30 10.45
C GLY A 748 36.28 -9.98 9.66
N TYR A 749 35.94 -11.22 10.00
CA TYR A 749 34.80 -11.98 9.50
C TYR A 749 33.77 -12.18 10.63
N GLY A 750 32.52 -12.55 10.33
CA GLY A 750 31.50 -12.67 11.38
C GLY A 750 30.36 -13.66 11.10
N ASP A 751 29.75 -14.15 12.19
CA ASP A 751 28.74 -15.22 12.19
C ASP A 751 27.46 -14.83 11.44
N ILE A 752 27.19 -15.55 10.35
CA ILE A 752 25.99 -15.39 9.52
C ILE A 752 24.67 -15.52 10.29
N ASN A 753 24.67 -16.27 11.40
CA ASN A 753 23.50 -16.51 12.26
C ASN A 753 23.30 -15.41 13.31
N ASN A 754 24.29 -14.54 13.53
CA ASN A 754 24.29 -13.50 14.55
C ASN A 754 24.47 -12.12 13.92
N SER A 755 23.43 -11.69 13.21
CA SER A 755 23.43 -10.45 12.43
C SER A 755 22.58 -9.33 13.02
N THR A 756 22.94 -8.10 12.65
CA THR A 756 22.18 -6.89 12.93
C THR A 756 22.20 -5.97 11.71
N VAL A 757 21.11 -5.25 11.48
CA VAL A 757 21.00 -4.31 10.35
C VAL A 757 21.33 -2.91 10.83
N ALA A 758 22.35 -2.27 10.23
CA ALA A 758 22.79 -0.93 10.60
C ALA A 758 23.24 -0.10 9.38
N CYS A 759 23.37 1.21 9.57
CA CYS A 759 23.89 2.12 8.54
C CYS A 759 25.43 2.26 8.56
N VAL A 760 26.05 1.86 9.67
CA VAL A 760 27.50 1.88 9.93
C VAL A 760 27.82 0.65 10.75
N GLN A 761 28.97 0.03 10.49
CA GLN A 761 29.45 -1.18 11.17
C GLN A 761 29.41 -1.02 12.70
N PRO A 762 28.58 -1.78 13.43
CA PRO A 762 28.55 -1.75 14.89
C PRO A 762 29.86 -2.28 15.49
N ALA A 763 30.19 -1.85 16.71
CA ALA A 763 31.39 -2.36 17.39
C ALA A 763 31.23 -3.86 17.74
N GLY A 764 32.21 -4.69 17.35
CA GLY A 764 32.13 -6.16 17.47
C GLY A 764 31.25 -6.82 16.40
N TYR A 765 31.05 -6.15 15.27
CA TYR A 765 30.38 -6.68 14.07
C TYR A 765 31.17 -6.26 12.82
N VAL A 766 31.05 -7.00 11.72
CA VAL A 766 31.69 -6.76 10.41
C VAL A 766 30.71 -6.98 9.26
N ALA A 767 31.06 -6.53 8.05
CA ALA A 767 30.18 -6.67 6.88
C ALA A 767 30.29 -8.04 6.18
N ASP A 768 31.38 -8.76 6.43
CA ASP A 768 31.65 -10.06 5.81
C ASP A 768 31.07 -11.18 6.67
N SER A 769 30.15 -11.97 6.10
CA SER A 769 29.42 -13.03 6.79
C SER A 769 30.08 -14.41 6.70
N THR A 770 31.34 -14.48 6.25
CA THR A 770 31.94 -15.77 5.88
C THR A 770 32.56 -16.55 7.02
N ASP A 771 32.62 -15.98 8.23
CA ASP A 771 33.10 -16.73 9.39
C ASP A 771 32.15 -17.88 9.73
N CYS A 772 32.72 -19.07 9.81
CA CYS A 772 32.01 -20.29 10.16
C CYS A 772 32.32 -20.76 11.59
N ASN A 773 33.22 -20.08 12.31
CA ASN A 773 33.46 -20.29 13.74
C ASN A 773 33.96 -18.99 14.43
N ASP A 774 33.02 -18.16 14.90
CA ASP A 774 33.12 -16.89 15.68
C ASP A 774 33.78 -17.05 17.07
N SER A 775 34.84 -17.86 17.14
CA SER A 775 35.68 -18.14 18.29
C SER A 775 37.11 -18.62 17.94
N ASP A 776 37.45 -18.76 16.65
CA ASP A 776 38.80 -19.08 16.15
C ASP A 776 39.14 -18.28 14.89
N ALA A 777 39.95 -17.23 15.07
CA ALA A 777 40.43 -16.26 14.07
C ALA A 777 41.25 -16.83 12.89
N ASN A 778 41.22 -18.15 12.69
CA ASN A 778 41.82 -18.88 11.57
C ASN A 778 40.77 -19.69 10.77
N ALA A 779 39.52 -19.72 11.22
CA ALA A 779 38.42 -20.55 10.71
C ALA A 779 37.41 -19.75 9.85
N ASN A 780 37.87 -18.64 9.27
CA ASN A 780 37.05 -17.61 8.62
C ASN A 780 36.38 -17.98 7.28
N LYS A 781 36.54 -19.21 6.78
CA LYS A 781 35.72 -19.77 5.69
C LYS A 781 35.52 -21.26 5.86
N ALA A 782 34.30 -21.71 5.65
CA ALA A 782 34.03 -23.14 5.54
C ALA A 782 34.68 -23.69 4.26
N ILE A 783 35.49 -24.73 4.40
CA ILE A 783 36.19 -25.40 3.31
C ILE A 783 35.29 -26.56 2.84
N THR A 784 35.15 -26.73 1.52
CA THR A 784 34.57 -27.97 0.97
C THR A 784 35.59 -29.09 1.12
N TRP A 785 35.29 -30.01 2.02
CA TRP A 785 35.99 -31.26 2.18
C TRP A 785 35.27 -32.34 1.40
N TYR A 786 35.97 -32.93 0.46
CA TYR A 786 35.54 -34.11 -0.28
C TYR A 786 35.73 -35.31 0.63
N ILE A 787 34.67 -36.06 0.83
CA ILE A 787 34.68 -37.23 1.70
C ILE A 787 35.13 -38.41 0.84
N ASP A 788 36.16 -39.09 1.29
CA ASP A 788 36.67 -40.36 0.74
C ASP A 788 36.55 -41.35 1.91
N ALA A 789 35.40 -42.03 1.99
CA ALA A 789 35.07 -42.83 3.18
C ALA A 789 35.57 -44.27 3.12
N ASP A 790 35.93 -44.79 1.95
CA ASP A 790 36.48 -46.14 1.77
C ASP A 790 38.00 -46.19 1.44
N ALA A 791 38.59 -45.02 1.13
CA ALA A 791 40.01 -44.80 0.84
C ALA A 791 40.50 -45.31 -0.54
N ASP A 792 39.64 -45.34 -1.57
CA ASP A 792 40.05 -45.58 -2.96
C ASP A 792 40.66 -44.33 -3.64
N GLY A 793 40.38 -43.13 -3.11
CA GLY A 793 40.89 -41.84 -3.56
C GLY A 793 39.97 -41.06 -4.51
N TYR A 794 38.77 -41.56 -4.80
CA TYR A 794 37.65 -40.80 -5.32
C TYR A 794 36.80 -40.23 -4.16
N SER A 795 35.64 -39.69 -4.49
CA SER A 795 34.74 -39.02 -3.54
C SER A 795 33.39 -38.75 -4.20
N GLY A 796 32.31 -39.21 -3.59
CA GLY A 796 30.94 -38.94 -4.02
C GLY A 796 30.36 -37.77 -3.23
N ASP A 797 30.51 -37.82 -1.91
CA ASP A 797 29.98 -36.81 -0.99
C ASP A 797 31.00 -35.70 -0.68
N SER A 798 30.49 -34.49 -0.43
CA SER A 798 31.31 -33.40 0.10
C SER A 798 30.59 -32.63 1.20
N THR A 799 31.35 -32.18 2.20
CA THR A 799 30.83 -31.41 3.33
C THR A 799 31.57 -30.09 3.46
N MET A 800 30.82 -29.01 3.69
CA MET A 800 31.38 -27.67 3.82
C MET A 800 31.51 -27.32 5.31
N GLN A 801 32.72 -27.43 5.86
CA GLN A 801 33.00 -27.24 7.30
C GLN A 801 34.35 -26.54 7.54
N CYS A 802 34.48 -25.82 8.65
CA CYS A 802 35.67 -25.02 8.97
C CYS A 802 36.93 -25.86 9.23
N SER A 803 36.74 -27.01 9.87
CA SER A 803 37.81 -27.91 10.31
C SER A 803 37.69 -29.23 9.57
N ARG A 804 38.85 -29.84 9.28
CA ARG A 804 38.94 -31.05 8.44
C ARG A 804 38.22 -32.24 9.09
N PRO A 805 37.20 -32.84 8.43
CA PRO A 805 36.61 -34.12 8.84
C PRO A 805 37.66 -35.23 8.87
N ALA A 806 37.41 -36.31 9.61
CA ALA A 806 38.38 -37.40 9.80
C ALA A 806 38.80 -38.08 8.48
N ASN A 807 37.90 -38.10 7.51
CA ASN A 807 38.00 -38.63 6.14
C ASN A 807 37.76 -37.54 5.08
N GLY A 808 37.99 -36.27 5.43
CA GLY A 808 37.80 -35.14 4.53
C GLY A 808 39.10 -34.67 3.90
N PHE A 809 39.12 -34.57 2.57
CA PHE A 809 40.24 -34.18 1.74
C PHE A 809 39.91 -32.91 0.94
N LEU A 810 40.94 -32.14 0.58
CA LEU A 810 40.79 -31.11 -0.46
C LEU A 810 40.73 -31.78 -1.84
N LEU A 811 40.09 -31.13 -2.82
CA LEU A 811 40.03 -31.63 -4.21
C LEU A 811 41.41 -31.96 -4.82
N ALA A 812 42.46 -31.26 -4.38
CA ALA A 812 43.84 -31.48 -4.82
C ALA A 812 44.61 -32.55 -4.01
N GLU A 813 43.99 -33.13 -2.98
CA GLU A 813 44.53 -34.23 -2.16
C GLU A 813 43.97 -35.60 -2.59
N LEU A 814 42.84 -35.63 -3.31
CA LEU A 814 42.25 -36.83 -3.92
C LEU A 814 43.15 -37.35 -5.06
N THR A 815 43.34 -38.66 -5.13
CA THR A 815 44.18 -39.31 -6.16
C THR A 815 43.41 -39.78 -7.39
N GLY A 816 42.11 -40.07 -7.22
CA GLY A 816 41.17 -40.43 -8.27
C GLY A 816 40.32 -39.24 -8.72
N GLY A 817 39.68 -38.55 -7.78
CA GLY A 817 38.93 -37.32 -8.06
C GLY A 817 37.57 -37.29 -7.39
N THR A 818 36.53 -36.92 -8.14
CA THR A 818 35.17 -36.72 -7.61
C THR A 818 34.12 -37.18 -8.59
N GLY A 819 33.10 -37.88 -8.09
CA GLY A 819 32.10 -38.59 -8.90
C GLY A 819 32.00 -40.08 -8.58
N ASP A 820 32.54 -40.52 -7.43
CA ASP A 820 32.26 -41.85 -6.89
C ASP A 820 30.74 -41.98 -6.64
N CYS A 821 30.18 -43.09 -7.09
CA CYS A 821 28.76 -43.40 -7.03
C CYS A 821 28.38 -44.38 -5.90
N ASP A 822 29.35 -44.96 -5.20
CA ASP A 822 29.20 -45.70 -3.92
C ASP A 822 30.44 -45.51 -3.03
N ASP A 823 30.50 -44.37 -2.31
CA ASP A 823 31.52 -43.90 -1.33
C ASP A 823 31.78 -44.90 -0.16
N SER A 824 31.28 -46.12 -0.25
CA SER A 824 31.48 -47.24 0.68
C SER A 824 32.14 -48.48 0.06
N ASN A 825 32.47 -48.44 -1.24
CA ASN A 825 32.88 -49.60 -2.03
C ASN A 825 33.93 -49.29 -3.13
N THR A 826 35.19 -49.61 -2.80
CA THR A 826 36.44 -49.29 -3.55
C THR A 826 36.57 -49.92 -4.96
N GLY A 827 35.48 -50.41 -5.54
CA GLY A 827 35.40 -50.95 -6.90
C GLY A 827 34.29 -50.32 -7.74
N ILE A 828 33.66 -49.24 -7.25
CA ILE A 828 32.61 -48.47 -7.93
C ILE A 828 33.07 -47.00 -7.93
N HIS A 829 33.75 -46.58 -9.00
CA HIS A 829 34.33 -45.24 -9.11
C HIS A 829 34.61 -44.90 -10.58
N PRO A 830 34.72 -43.60 -10.98
CA PRO A 830 34.88 -43.15 -12.38
C PRO A 830 35.98 -43.74 -13.29
N ASP A 831 36.89 -44.56 -12.75
CA ASP A 831 37.97 -45.25 -13.49
C ASP A 831 37.92 -46.78 -13.31
N ALA A 832 36.83 -47.31 -12.74
CA ALA A 832 36.63 -48.74 -12.59
C ALA A 832 36.45 -49.43 -13.95
N THR A 833 36.37 -50.76 -13.96
CA THR A 833 36.13 -51.54 -15.19
C THR A 833 34.77 -52.19 -15.13
N GLU A 834 33.87 -51.75 -16.01
CA GLU A 834 32.53 -52.29 -16.20
C GLU A 834 32.49 -53.83 -16.32
N ILE A 835 31.52 -54.44 -15.64
CA ILE A 835 31.22 -55.88 -15.60
C ILE A 835 29.86 -56.11 -16.31
N PRO A 836 29.87 -56.49 -17.59
CA PRO A 836 28.68 -56.38 -18.43
C PRO A 836 27.42 -57.12 -17.93
N GLY A 837 26.38 -56.37 -17.57
CA GLY A 837 25.05 -56.89 -17.25
C GLY A 837 24.89 -57.42 -15.82
N ASP A 838 25.75 -57.03 -14.87
CA ASP A 838 25.60 -57.40 -13.45
C ASP A 838 24.67 -56.45 -12.66
N SER A 839 24.11 -55.42 -13.33
CA SER A 839 23.21 -54.41 -12.77
C SER A 839 23.86 -53.46 -11.75
N ILE A 840 25.19 -53.35 -11.77
CA ILE A 840 25.96 -52.34 -11.06
C ILE A 840 26.67 -51.49 -12.12
N ASP A 841 26.58 -50.18 -12.00
CA ASP A 841 27.35 -49.20 -12.77
C ASP A 841 28.66 -49.00 -12.00
N GLN A 842 29.76 -49.60 -12.45
CA GLN A 842 31.05 -49.53 -11.75
C GLN A 842 31.82 -48.28 -12.11
N ASP A 843 31.80 -47.84 -13.38
CA ASP A 843 32.58 -46.67 -13.83
C ASP A 843 31.82 -45.33 -13.73
N CYS A 844 30.64 -45.34 -13.09
CA CYS A 844 29.81 -44.19 -12.78
C CYS A 844 29.45 -43.33 -14.01
N ASP A 845 29.48 -43.89 -15.23
CA ASP A 845 29.09 -43.18 -16.47
C ASP A 845 27.55 -43.06 -16.63
N GLY A 846 26.80 -43.79 -15.80
CA GLY A 846 25.34 -43.86 -15.81
C GLY A 846 24.77 -45.13 -16.47
N PHE A 847 25.61 -46.08 -16.91
CA PHE A 847 25.18 -47.23 -17.69
C PHE A 847 25.94 -48.54 -17.39
N ASP A 848 25.26 -49.49 -16.71
CA ASP A 848 25.63 -50.92 -16.77
C ASP A 848 25.71 -51.38 -18.25
N LEU A 849 26.91 -51.78 -18.65
CA LEU A 849 27.33 -52.14 -20.00
C LEU A 849 26.66 -53.44 -20.48
N LYS A 850 25.67 -53.35 -21.37
CA LYS A 850 24.87 -54.53 -21.75
C LYS A 850 25.56 -55.43 -22.77
N THR A 851 25.33 -56.74 -22.64
CA THR A 851 25.67 -57.73 -23.68
C THR A 851 24.54 -57.86 -24.70
N TRP A 852 24.89 -57.89 -25.98
CA TRP A 852 23.98 -58.00 -27.11
C TRP A 852 24.44 -59.12 -28.07
N TYR A 853 23.49 -59.77 -28.72
CA TYR A 853 23.64 -60.95 -29.58
C TYR A 853 23.25 -60.58 -31.01
N ALA A 854 24.01 -60.99 -32.03
CA ALA A 854 23.70 -60.62 -33.41
C ALA A 854 22.33 -61.18 -33.83
N ASP A 855 21.52 -60.34 -34.47
CA ASP A 855 20.20 -60.66 -35.05
C ASP A 855 20.35 -60.46 -36.57
N ALA A 856 20.58 -61.55 -37.30
CA ALA A 856 20.98 -61.49 -38.70
C ALA A 856 19.79 -61.38 -39.68
N ASP A 857 18.57 -61.73 -39.26
CA ASP A 857 17.36 -61.68 -40.10
C ASP A 857 16.32 -60.63 -39.65
N GLY A 858 16.44 -60.10 -38.44
CA GLY A 858 15.71 -58.96 -37.91
C GLY A 858 14.48 -59.28 -37.05
N ASP A 859 14.38 -60.50 -36.48
CA ASP A 859 13.18 -60.95 -35.75
C ASP A 859 13.14 -60.62 -34.25
N SER A 860 14.19 -59.99 -33.72
CA SER A 860 14.41 -59.65 -32.31
C SER A 860 14.93 -60.77 -31.39
N TYR A 861 15.24 -61.94 -31.93
CA TYR A 861 16.05 -62.99 -31.31
C TYR A 861 17.44 -62.98 -31.97
N GLY A 862 18.45 -63.47 -31.26
CA GLY A 862 19.83 -63.36 -31.71
C GLY A 862 20.71 -64.52 -31.27
N ASN A 863 21.87 -64.58 -31.90
CA ASN A 863 22.78 -65.70 -31.85
C ASN A 863 23.68 -65.66 -30.61
N ALA A 864 23.50 -66.61 -29.69
CA ALA A 864 24.32 -66.78 -28.48
C ALA A 864 25.85 -66.84 -28.73
N ASN A 865 26.29 -67.16 -29.95
CA ASN A 865 27.71 -67.31 -30.30
C ASN A 865 28.35 -66.04 -30.89
N THR A 866 27.54 -65.01 -31.21
CA THR A 866 28.01 -63.79 -31.87
C THR A 866 27.62 -62.58 -31.01
N VAL A 867 28.51 -62.20 -30.08
CA VAL A 867 28.20 -61.21 -29.03
C VAL A 867 29.00 -59.93 -29.15
N THR A 868 28.46 -58.83 -28.65
CA THR A 868 29.14 -57.55 -28.43
C THR A 868 28.63 -56.89 -27.16
N THR A 869 29.36 -55.92 -26.60
CA THR A 869 28.91 -55.11 -25.46
C THR A 869 28.68 -53.66 -25.87
N ALA A 870 27.63 -53.02 -25.33
CA ALA A 870 27.30 -51.61 -25.54
C ALA A 870 26.19 -51.13 -24.57
N ASN A 871 26.17 -49.84 -24.25
CA ASN A 871 25.18 -49.25 -23.31
C ASN A 871 23.77 -49.20 -23.95
N GLU A 872 23.71 -48.99 -25.26
CA GLU A 872 22.50 -49.04 -26.11
C GLU A 872 22.59 -50.17 -27.15
N GLN A 873 21.43 -50.61 -27.67
CA GLN A 873 21.32 -51.71 -28.64
C GLN A 873 22.09 -51.41 -29.95
N PRO A 874 23.16 -52.17 -30.28
CA PRO A 874 23.86 -52.00 -31.54
C PRO A 874 22.98 -52.40 -32.73
N THR A 875 23.13 -51.70 -33.85
CA THR A 875 22.40 -52.02 -35.08
C THR A 875 22.72 -53.46 -35.54
N GLY A 876 21.69 -54.31 -35.66
CA GLY A 876 21.84 -55.73 -36.01
C GLY A 876 22.19 -56.65 -34.83
N TYR A 877 21.96 -56.20 -33.59
CA TYR A 877 22.09 -56.99 -32.37
C TYR A 877 20.88 -56.78 -31.45
N VAL A 878 20.57 -57.75 -30.60
CA VAL A 878 19.41 -57.79 -29.68
C VAL A 878 19.81 -58.38 -28.33
N ALA A 879 19.03 -58.14 -27.28
CA ALA A 879 19.35 -58.62 -25.93
C ALA A 879 19.03 -60.12 -25.71
N ASN A 880 18.27 -60.74 -26.61
CA ASN A 880 17.79 -62.11 -26.46
C ASN A 880 18.66 -63.09 -27.27
N SER A 881 19.26 -64.08 -26.61
CA SER A 881 20.20 -65.03 -27.21
C SER A 881 19.59 -66.38 -27.62
N THR A 882 18.26 -66.50 -27.61
CA THR A 882 17.56 -67.80 -27.67
C THR A 882 17.21 -68.27 -29.08
N ASP A 883 17.69 -67.59 -30.12
CA ASP A 883 17.32 -67.91 -31.49
C ASP A 883 17.68 -69.35 -31.90
N CYS A 884 16.71 -70.03 -32.52
CA CYS A 884 16.85 -71.37 -33.07
C CYS A 884 17.29 -71.37 -34.54
N ASN A 885 17.14 -70.27 -35.29
CA ASN A 885 17.55 -70.15 -36.69
C ASN A 885 17.76 -68.68 -37.18
N ASP A 886 18.87 -68.07 -36.75
CA ASP A 886 19.46 -66.75 -37.11
C ASP A 886 19.72 -66.55 -38.62
N GLY A 887 18.66 -66.58 -39.41
CA GLY A 887 18.64 -66.60 -40.88
C GLY A 887 17.25 -66.86 -41.49
N ASP A 888 16.21 -67.13 -40.70
CA ASP A 888 14.81 -67.16 -41.09
C ASP A 888 13.92 -66.64 -39.94
N GLY A 889 13.71 -65.32 -39.90
CA GLY A 889 12.97 -64.58 -38.88
C GLY A 889 11.45 -64.87 -38.77
N THR A 890 11.04 -66.05 -39.24
CA THR A 890 9.76 -66.68 -38.98
C THR A 890 9.89 -67.91 -38.07
N ILE A 891 11.08 -68.18 -37.53
CA ILE A 891 11.42 -69.39 -36.76
C ILE A 891 12.19 -68.98 -35.49
N TYR A 892 11.47 -68.69 -34.41
CA TYR A 892 12.03 -68.25 -33.12
C TYR A 892 11.20 -68.78 -31.94
N PRO A 893 11.78 -68.94 -30.74
CA PRO A 893 11.07 -69.46 -29.58
C PRO A 893 9.78 -68.69 -29.25
N GLY A 894 8.64 -69.38 -29.36
CA GLY A 894 7.32 -68.80 -29.06
C GLY A 894 6.69 -67.96 -30.17
N ALA A 895 7.17 -68.04 -31.42
CA ALA A 895 6.51 -67.43 -32.58
C ALA A 895 5.04 -67.90 -32.75
N PRO A 896 4.20 -67.15 -33.49
CA PRO A 896 2.88 -67.63 -33.90
C PRO A 896 2.96 -68.58 -35.10
N GLU A 897 2.50 -69.81 -34.93
CA GLU A 897 2.36 -70.83 -35.99
C GLU A 897 1.52 -70.34 -37.19
N LEU A 898 2.00 -70.56 -38.42
CA LEU A 898 1.51 -69.87 -39.63
C LEU A 898 0.51 -70.64 -40.51
N CYS A 899 0.29 -71.94 -40.29
CA CYS A 899 -0.35 -72.87 -41.24
C CYS A 899 0.48 -73.08 -42.53
N ASP A 900 1.81 -73.09 -42.41
CA ASP A 900 2.75 -73.20 -43.55
C ASP A 900 3.62 -74.49 -43.53
N GLY A 901 3.47 -75.34 -42.51
CA GLY A 901 4.20 -76.59 -42.35
C GLY A 901 5.59 -76.48 -41.72
N LYS A 902 5.95 -75.32 -41.17
CA LYS A 902 7.12 -75.14 -40.29
C LYS A 902 6.73 -75.26 -38.81
N ASP A 903 7.71 -75.61 -37.99
CA ASP A 903 7.70 -75.34 -36.54
C ASP A 903 8.20 -73.90 -36.39
N ASN A 904 7.29 -72.92 -36.38
CA ASN A 904 7.68 -71.51 -36.29
C ASN A 904 8.13 -71.16 -34.87
N ASN A 905 7.51 -71.80 -33.87
CA ASN A 905 7.69 -71.45 -32.47
C ASN A 905 8.82 -72.20 -31.75
N CYS A 906 9.49 -73.13 -32.44
CA CYS A 906 10.59 -73.98 -31.93
C CYS A 906 10.22 -74.82 -30.69
N ASP A 907 8.95 -75.18 -30.51
CA ASP A 907 8.49 -76.05 -29.42
C ASP A 907 8.50 -77.56 -29.78
N GLY A 908 8.71 -77.89 -31.06
CA GLY A 908 8.70 -79.25 -31.60
C GLY A 908 7.36 -79.72 -32.19
N THR A 909 6.35 -78.85 -32.24
CA THR A 909 5.03 -79.05 -32.89
C THR A 909 5.05 -78.54 -34.35
N VAL A 910 3.93 -78.67 -35.06
CA VAL A 910 3.65 -77.95 -36.33
C VAL A 910 2.17 -77.59 -36.38
N ASP A 911 1.90 -76.30 -36.58
CA ASP A 911 0.65 -75.63 -37.01
C ASP A 911 -0.61 -75.68 -36.09
N GLU A 912 -1.10 -74.49 -35.68
CA GLU A 912 -2.51 -74.27 -35.28
C GLU A 912 -3.02 -72.83 -35.50
N GLY A 913 -2.20 -71.81 -35.15
CA GLY A 913 -2.61 -70.48 -34.64
C GLY A 913 -3.44 -69.54 -35.53
N CYS A 914 -3.97 -70.03 -36.66
CA CYS A 914 -4.69 -69.31 -37.71
C CYS A 914 -6.14 -68.93 -37.31
N ALA A 915 -6.33 -68.43 -36.07
CA ALA A 915 -7.57 -68.39 -35.29
C ALA A 915 -8.64 -67.34 -35.72
N VAL A 916 -8.96 -67.28 -37.01
CA VAL A 916 -10.12 -66.58 -37.63
C VAL A 916 -10.30 -65.10 -37.17
N PRO A 917 -9.49 -64.17 -37.72
CA PRO A 917 -9.55 -62.74 -37.38
C PRO A 917 -10.94 -62.11 -37.54
N LYS A 918 -11.25 -61.11 -36.70
CA LYS A 918 -12.55 -60.39 -36.70
C LYS A 918 -12.37 -58.88 -36.86
N LEU A 919 -12.99 -58.30 -37.89
CA LEU A 919 -12.93 -56.88 -38.26
C LEU A 919 -13.95 -56.00 -37.49
N ARG A 920 -13.54 -54.81 -37.06
CA ARG A 920 -14.42 -53.74 -36.55
C ARG A 920 -14.00 -52.34 -37.02
N ILE A 921 -14.97 -51.44 -37.19
CA ILE A 921 -14.78 -50.00 -37.47
C ILE A 921 -15.31 -49.15 -36.30
N ASN A 922 -14.72 -47.98 -36.05
CA ASN A 922 -15.17 -47.01 -35.02
C ASN A 922 -16.10 -45.92 -35.59
N ASP A 923 -16.63 -45.09 -34.69
CA ASP A 923 -17.35 -43.84 -35.00
C ASP A 923 -16.38 -42.65 -34.90
N VAL A 924 -16.65 -41.56 -35.62
CA VAL A 924 -15.81 -40.34 -35.71
C VAL A 924 -16.71 -39.11 -35.76
N SER A 925 -16.27 -37.99 -35.18
CA SER A 925 -16.93 -36.68 -35.33
C SER A 925 -15.91 -35.60 -35.70
N LEU A 926 -16.31 -34.61 -36.52
CA LEU A 926 -15.44 -33.53 -37.00
C LEU A 926 -16.30 -32.30 -37.40
N THR A 927 -15.87 -31.10 -37.00
CA THR A 927 -16.46 -29.82 -37.44
C THR A 927 -16.17 -29.56 -38.92
N GLU A 928 -17.16 -29.14 -39.69
CA GLU A 928 -17.04 -28.96 -41.15
C GLU A 928 -16.33 -27.67 -41.57
N GLY A 929 -16.54 -26.61 -40.79
CA GLY A 929 -15.98 -25.28 -41.03
C GLY A 929 -16.77 -24.49 -42.07
N ASN A 930 -16.82 -23.16 -41.92
CA ASN A 930 -17.65 -22.26 -42.75
C ASN A 930 -17.44 -22.31 -44.30
N SER A 931 -16.41 -22.99 -44.80
CA SER A 931 -16.23 -23.31 -46.23
C SER A 931 -15.12 -24.35 -46.47
N GLY A 932 -15.24 -25.18 -47.50
CA GLY A 932 -14.13 -25.98 -48.05
C GLY A 932 -14.32 -27.49 -47.88
N MET A 933 -13.22 -28.24 -47.82
CA MET A 933 -13.24 -29.70 -47.71
C MET A 933 -12.29 -30.18 -46.59
N GLN A 934 -12.80 -31.02 -45.69
CA GLN A 934 -12.04 -31.64 -44.59
C GLN A 934 -12.05 -33.17 -44.68
N LYS A 935 -11.12 -33.85 -44.00
CA LYS A 935 -10.87 -35.30 -44.16
C LYS A 935 -11.19 -36.09 -42.88
N MET A 936 -12.43 -36.53 -42.73
CA MET A 936 -12.86 -37.39 -41.61
C MET A 936 -12.29 -38.81 -41.78
N THR A 937 -11.54 -39.31 -40.78
CA THR A 937 -10.79 -40.57 -40.90
C THR A 937 -11.21 -41.63 -39.88
N PHE A 938 -11.78 -42.72 -40.38
CA PHE A 938 -12.20 -43.92 -39.66
C PHE A 938 -11.07 -44.94 -39.56
N SER A 939 -11.06 -45.72 -38.48
CA SER A 939 -10.09 -46.78 -38.18
C SER A 939 -10.78 -48.15 -38.19
N VAL A 940 -10.33 -49.05 -39.06
CA VAL A 940 -10.74 -50.45 -39.13
C VAL A 940 -9.65 -51.32 -38.50
N THR A 941 -10.03 -52.28 -37.65
CA THR A 941 -9.09 -53.11 -36.88
C THR A 941 -9.49 -54.57 -36.84
N LEU A 942 -8.50 -55.46 -36.82
CA LEU A 942 -8.64 -56.89 -36.57
C LEU A 942 -8.55 -57.22 -35.06
N SER A 943 -9.18 -58.32 -34.63
CA SER A 943 -9.07 -58.86 -33.26
C SER A 943 -7.67 -59.43 -32.98
N VAL A 944 -7.14 -60.18 -33.93
CA VAL A 944 -5.79 -60.77 -33.97
C VAL A 944 -5.18 -60.47 -35.34
N THR A 945 -3.86 -60.53 -35.46
CA THR A 945 -3.17 -60.46 -36.75
C THR A 945 -3.50 -61.69 -37.61
N SER A 946 -3.24 -61.61 -38.91
CA SER A 946 -3.46 -62.70 -39.86
C SER A 946 -2.14 -63.01 -40.57
N ALA A 947 -1.81 -64.29 -40.77
CA ALA A 947 -0.72 -64.71 -41.64
C ALA A 947 -1.09 -64.61 -43.14
N GLN A 948 -2.39 -64.56 -43.46
CA GLN A 948 -2.90 -64.37 -44.82
C GLN A 948 -3.40 -62.94 -45.02
N THR A 949 -3.18 -62.35 -46.21
CA THR A 949 -3.79 -61.07 -46.58
C THR A 949 -5.31 -61.12 -46.38
N VAL A 950 -5.84 -60.17 -45.62
CA VAL A 950 -7.27 -59.99 -45.33
C VAL A 950 -7.79 -58.80 -46.13
N THR A 951 -8.94 -58.96 -46.80
CA THR A 951 -9.59 -57.85 -47.51
C THR A 951 -11.02 -57.63 -47.02
N VAL A 952 -11.49 -56.38 -47.08
CA VAL A 952 -12.88 -56.04 -46.79
C VAL A 952 -13.34 -54.86 -47.65
N SER A 953 -14.50 -54.99 -48.30
CA SER A 953 -15.10 -53.87 -49.05
C SER A 953 -15.80 -52.88 -48.12
N TYR A 954 -15.73 -51.59 -48.43
CA TYR A 954 -16.37 -50.51 -47.68
C TYR A 954 -17.20 -49.61 -48.60
N ARG A 955 -18.24 -48.97 -48.07
CA ARG A 955 -18.96 -47.87 -48.72
C ARG A 955 -19.62 -46.93 -47.72
N THR A 956 -19.72 -45.64 -48.05
CA THR A 956 -20.54 -44.68 -47.32
C THR A 956 -22.04 -44.86 -47.60
N ARG A 957 -22.88 -44.34 -46.71
CA ARG A 957 -24.33 -44.19 -46.88
C ARG A 957 -24.83 -43.02 -46.05
N ASN A 958 -25.62 -42.16 -46.69
CA ASN A 958 -26.25 -40.98 -46.08
C ASN A 958 -27.02 -41.36 -44.80
N GLY A 959 -27.00 -40.45 -43.82
CA GLY A 959 -27.80 -40.51 -42.60
C GLY A 959 -28.74 -39.32 -42.56
N THR A 960 -28.48 -38.34 -41.69
CA THR A 960 -28.97 -36.97 -41.90
C THR A 960 -28.12 -36.28 -42.97
N ALA A 961 -26.79 -36.35 -42.85
CA ALA A 961 -25.83 -35.88 -43.85
C ALA A 961 -25.97 -36.70 -45.16
N THR A 962 -25.88 -35.98 -46.27
CA THR A 962 -26.15 -36.39 -47.63
C THR A 962 -25.04 -36.04 -48.61
N ALA A 963 -24.55 -37.06 -49.33
CA ALA A 963 -23.63 -36.83 -50.43
C ALA A 963 -24.36 -36.40 -51.73
N PRO A 964 -23.79 -35.49 -52.54
CA PRO A 964 -22.44 -34.91 -52.41
C PRO A 964 -22.38 -33.60 -51.63
N ASP A 965 -23.48 -33.15 -51.04
CA ASP A 965 -23.61 -31.81 -50.48
C ASP A 965 -22.73 -31.68 -49.22
N ASP A 966 -22.94 -32.55 -48.23
CA ASP A 966 -22.33 -32.44 -46.90
C ASP A 966 -21.06 -33.31 -46.77
N TYR A 967 -20.94 -34.33 -47.64
CA TYR A 967 -19.73 -35.17 -47.74
C TYR A 967 -19.65 -35.91 -49.09
N GLU A 968 -18.45 -36.34 -49.50
CA GLU A 968 -18.28 -37.11 -50.74
C GLU A 968 -18.60 -38.60 -50.56
N ALA A 969 -19.50 -39.14 -51.38
CA ALA A 969 -19.83 -40.57 -51.37
C ALA A 969 -18.66 -41.43 -51.88
N GLN A 970 -18.14 -42.29 -51.02
CA GLN A 970 -16.96 -43.10 -51.32
C GLN A 970 -17.20 -44.60 -51.08
N SER A 971 -16.58 -45.43 -51.89
CA SER A 971 -16.52 -46.88 -51.68
C SER A 971 -15.20 -47.43 -52.20
N GLY A 972 -14.77 -48.58 -51.68
CA GLY A 972 -13.50 -49.19 -52.06
C GLY A 972 -13.26 -50.52 -51.38
N MET A 973 -12.03 -51.01 -51.48
CA MET A 973 -11.54 -52.20 -50.78
C MET A 973 -10.43 -51.77 -49.82
N LEU A 974 -10.44 -52.34 -48.62
CA LEU A 974 -9.41 -52.15 -47.61
C LEU A 974 -8.65 -53.47 -47.43
N THR A 975 -7.33 -53.42 -47.60
CA THR A 975 -6.46 -54.59 -47.54
C THR A 975 -5.56 -54.48 -46.31
N PHE A 976 -5.55 -55.56 -45.51
CA PHE A 976 -4.62 -55.80 -44.43
C PHE A 976 -3.66 -56.87 -44.93
N GLU A 977 -2.42 -56.48 -45.21
CA GLU A 977 -1.36 -57.46 -45.49
C GLU A 977 -1.06 -58.31 -44.25
N PRO A 978 -0.36 -59.46 -44.38
CA PRO A 978 0.01 -60.30 -43.26
C PRO A 978 0.64 -59.49 -42.11
N GLY A 979 0.28 -59.81 -40.87
CA GLY A 979 0.70 -59.08 -39.68
C GLY A 979 0.02 -57.71 -39.45
N VAL A 980 -0.63 -57.10 -40.45
CA VAL A 980 -1.23 -55.76 -40.29
C VAL A 980 -2.56 -55.84 -39.52
N LYS A 981 -2.63 -55.21 -38.34
CA LYS A 981 -3.82 -55.26 -37.47
C LYS A 981 -4.80 -54.08 -37.62
N LYS A 982 -4.38 -52.97 -38.23
CA LYS A 982 -5.15 -51.72 -38.34
C LYS A 982 -4.96 -51.06 -39.71
N GLN A 983 -6.04 -50.54 -40.28
CA GLN A 983 -6.06 -49.73 -41.50
C GLN A 983 -7.08 -48.58 -41.34
N THR A 984 -7.02 -47.57 -42.20
CA THR A 984 -7.94 -46.42 -42.14
C THR A 984 -8.74 -46.21 -43.43
N ILE A 985 -9.93 -45.65 -43.28
CA ILE A 985 -10.78 -45.16 -44.38
C ILE A 985 -10.99 -43.68 -44.13
N SER A 986 -10.59 -42.83 -45.07
CA SER A 986 -10.86 -41.40 -44.99
C SER A 986 -11.92 -41.00 -45.99
N ILE A 987 -12.87 -40.19 -45.54
CA ILE A 987 -13.98 -39.61 -46.30
C ILE A 987 -13.82 -38.09 -46.27
N ILE A 988 -14.08 -37.43 -47.40
CA ILE A 988 -14.12 -35.97 -47.46
C ILE A 988 -15.49 -35.49 -46.99
N ILE A 989 -15.52 -34.55 -46.05
CA ILE A 989 -16.70 -33.78 -45.66
C ILE A 989 -16.56 -32.38 -46.23
N ASN A 990 -17.67 -31.75 -46.60
CA ASN A 990 -17.69 -30.40 -47.16
C ASN A 990 -18.19 -29.44 -46.09
N GLY A 991 -17.51 -28.31 -45.93
CA GLY A 991 -17.95 -27.25 -45.05
C GLY A 991 -18.66 -26.14 -45.82
N ASP A 992 -19.74 -25.61 -45.24
CA ASP A 992 -20.39 -24.39 -45.70
C ASP A 992 -20.90 -23.53 -44.51
N ALA A 993 -21.67 -22.47 -44.81
CA ALA A 993 -22.14 -21.48 -43.83
C ALA A 993 -23.68 -21.52 -43.62
N ILE A 994 -24.31 -22.68 -43.82
CA ILE A 994 -25.68 -22.97 -43.40
C ILE A 994 -25.69 -23.21 -41.88
N VAL A 995 -26.88 -23.18 -41.26
CA VAL A 995 -27.07 -23.52 -39.84
C VAL A 995 -28.08 -24.66 -39.75
N GLU A 996 -27.65 -25.84 -40.16
CA GLU A 996 -28.46 -27.07 -40.26
C GLU A 996 -28.35 -28.00 -39.03
N GLY A 997 -27.30 -27.83 -38.22
CA GLY A 997 -27.05 -28.56 -36.98
C GLY A 997 -26.32 -29.87 -37.22
N ASP A 998 -25.87 -30.52 -36.14
CA ASP A 998 -25.01 -31.71 -36.24
C ASP A 998 -25.64 -32.84 -37.06
N GLU A 999 -24.99 -33.21 -38.17
CA GLU A 999 -25.48 -34.19 -39.12
C GLU A 999 -24.63 -35.48 -39.12
N THR A 1000 -25.17 -36.59 -39.67
CA THR A 1000 -24.51 -37.91 -39.62
C THR A 1000 -24.56 -38.68 -40.92
N PHE A 1001 -23.50 -39.43 -41.22
CA PHE A 1001 -23.48 -40.47 -42.27
C PHE A 1001 -22.82 -41.75 -41.74
N ASN A 1002 -22.86 -42.85 -42.52
CA ASN A 1002 -22.31 -44.14 -42.09
C ASN A 1002 -21.33 -44.74 -43.09
N VAL A 1003 -20.19 -45.23 -42.62
CA VAL A 1003 -19.28 -46.12 -43.38
C VAL A 1003 -19.61 -47.57 -43.03
N ARG A 1004 -19.97 -48.37 -44.04
CA ARG A 1004 -20.33 -49.79 -43.88
C ARG A 1004 -19.30 -50.72 -44.50
N LEU A 1005 -18.78 -51.64 -43.69
CA LEU A 1005 -17.94 -52.77 -44.12
C LEU A 1005 -18.81 -53.94 -44.62
N GLY A 1006 -18.25 -54.75 -45.54
CA GLY A 1006 -18.87 -55.97 -46.05
C GLY A 1006 -17.93 -56.79 -46.92
N ASN A 1007 -18.35 -58.01 -47.27
CA ASN A 1007 -17.58 -58.96 -48.09
C ASN A 1007 -16.13 -59.17 -47.58
N PRO A 1008 -15.93 -59.61 -46.33
CA PRO A 1008 -14.59 -59.88 -45.82
C PRO A 1008 -14.04 -61.20 -46.41
N VAL A 1009 -12.73 -61.26 -46.65
CA VAL A 1009 -11.99 -62.47 -47.03
C VAL A 1009 -10.91 -62.72 -45.98
N ASN A 1010 -10.71 -63.99 -45.58
CA ASN A 1010 -9.79 -64.44 -44.52
C ASN A 1010 -10.07 -63.85 -43.12
N ALA A 1011 -11.22 -63.18 -42.95
CA ALA A 1011 -11.70 -62.64 -41.68
C ALA A 1011 -13.23 -62.66 -41.61
N THR A 1012 -13.76 -62.52 -40.40
CA THR A 1012 -15.17 -62.19 -40.17
C THR A 1012 -15.32 -60.69 -39.86
N ILE A 1013 -16.54 -60.16 -39.79
CA ILE A 1013 -16.81 -58.80 -39.30
C ILE A 1013 -17.58 -58.89 -37.99
N SER A 1014 -17.03 -58.33 -36.91
CA SER A 1014 -17.67 -58.21 -35.59
C SER A 1014 -18.44 -56.90 -35.43
N ARG A 1015 -18.03 -55.81 -36.11
CA ARG A 1015 -18.81 -54.56 -36.21
C ARG A 1015 -18.70 -53.97 -37.61
N ALA A 1016 -19.84 -53.91 -38.31
CA ALA A 1016 -19.89 -53.54 -39.74
C ALA A 1016 -20.18 -52.05 -40.02
N LEU A 1017 -20.49 -51.23 -39.01
CA LEU A 1017 -20.91 -49.84 -39.17
C LEU A 1017 -20.10 -48.91 -38.27
N GLY A 1018 -19.57 -47.85 -38.87
CA GLY A 1018 -18.98 -46.69 -38.21
C GLY A 1018 -19.72 -45.43 -38.64
N THR A 1019 -20.17 -44.62 -37.69
CA THR A 1019 -20.93 -43.39 -37.91
C THR A 1019 -19.98 -42.20 -37.93
N GLY A 1020 -20.07 -41.36 -38.97
CA GLY A 1020 -19.46 -40.04 -39.03
C GLY A 1020 -20.45 -38.98 -38.58
N THR A 1021 -20.03 -38.04 -37.74
CA THR A 1021 -20.83 -36.88 -37.32
C THR A 1021 -20.14 -35.58 -37.74
N ILE A 1022 -20.87 -34.72 -38.43
CA ILE A 1022 -20.45 -33.42 -38.96
C ILE A 1022 -21.03 -32.33 -38.05
N LEU A 1023 -20.28 -31.26 -37.73
CA LEU A 1023 -20.56 -30.36 -36.59
C LEU A 1023 -20.40 -28.85 -36.89
N ASP A 1024 -21.13 -28.04 -36.11
CA ASP A 1024 -21.23 -26.55 -36.06
C ASP A 1024 -19.92 -25.73 -36.13
N ASP A 1025 -19.96 -24.60 -36.86
CA ASP A 1025 -18.94 -23.53 -36.93
C ASP A 1025 -19.54 -22.08 -37.04
N GLU A 1026 -20.88 -21.89 -37.12
CA GLU A 1026 -21.58 -20.58 -37.03
C GLU A 1026 -23.11 -20.76 -36.79
N THR A 1027 -23.73 -19.72 -36.23
CA THR A 1027 -24.84 -19.81 -35.29
C THR A 1027 -26.16 -19.19 -35.79
N SER A 1028 -27.28 -19.62 -35.20
CA SER A 1028 -28.62 -19.13 -35.57
C SER A 1028 -28.87 -17.69 -35.10
N SER A 1029 -28.65 -16.73 -36.00
CA SER A 1029 -28.90 -15.29 -35.79
C SER A 1029 -30.39 -14.97 -35.56
N THR A 1030 -30.81 -14.92 -34.29
CA THR A 1030 -32.10 -14.34 -33.86
C THR A 1030 -31.88 -13.15 -32.92
N SER A 1031 -32.05 -11.91 -33.42
CA SER A 1031 -32.03 -10.68 -32.59
C SER A 1031 -32.55 -9.37 -33.22
N PRO A 1032 -32.24 -8.99 -34.48
CA PRO A 1032 -32.23 -7.57 -34.88
C PRO A 1032 -33.59 -6.99 -35.32
N VAL A 1033 -34.56 -6.88 -34.40
CA VAL A 1033 -35.94 -6.37 -34.68
C VAL A 1033 -36.03 -4.83 -34.75
N GLY A 1034 -35.03 -4.16 -35.32
CA GLY A 1034 -35.02 -2.70 -35.55
C GLY A 1034 -35.62 -2.33 -36.90
N ARG A 1035 -36.58 -1.38 -36.93
CA ARG A 1035 -37.31 -0.98 -38.15
C ARG A 1035 -36.38 -0.52 -39.28
N ASN A 1036 -36.62 -0.98 -40.51
CA ASN A 1036 -37.05 -0.09 -41.61
C ASN A 1036 -37.61 -0.86 -42.83
N ASN A 1037 -38.61 -0.24 -43.46
CA ASN A 1037 -39.49 -0.66 -44.56
C ASN A 1037 -38.87 -1.51 -45.69
N GLY A 1038 -39.64 -2.46 -46.26
CA GLY A 1038 -39.35 -2.91 -47.63
C GLY A 1038 -40.13 -4.09 -48.24
N GLY A 1039 -40.52 -5.12 -47.47
CA GLY A 1039 -41.06 -6.35 -48.07
C GLY A 1039 -42.10 -7.08 -47.21
N SER A 1040 -43.24 -7.41 -47.82
CA SER A 1040 -44.37 -8.09 -47.17
C SER A 1040 -44.14 -9.61 -47.08
N THR A 1041 -43.65 -10.09 -45.94
CA THR A 1041 -43.49 -11.53 -45.68
C THR A 1041 -44.78 -12.15 -45.14
N TYR A 1042 -45.44 -12.96 -45.98
CA TYR A 1042 -46.65 -13.71 -45.63
C TYR A 1042 -46.35 -15.09 -45.03
N VAL A 1043 -47.26 -15.62 -44.20
CA VAL A 1043 -47.03 -16.85 -43.41
C VAL A 1043 -47.53 -18.08 -44.17
N VAL A 1044 -46.61 -18.93 -44.63
CA VAL A 1044 -46.92 -20.18 -45.36
C VAL A 1044 -47.12 -21.35 -44.39
N SER A 1045 -48.38 -21.68 -44.11
CA SER A 1045 -48.77 -22.78 -43.22
C SER A 1045 -49.33 -23.97 -44.04
N ILE A 1046 -48.89 -25.18 -43.68
CA ILE A 1046 -49.13 -26.40 -44.47
C ILE A 1046 -49.73 -27.46 -43.54
N SER A 1047 -50.82 -28.10 -43.98
CA SER A 1047 -51.58 -29.07 -43.20
C SER A 1047 -52.02 -30.25 -44.08
N PRO A 1048 -51.32 -31.41 -44.03
CA PRO A 1048 -51.78 -32.61 -44.72
C PRO A 1048 -53.08 -33.11 -44.08
N ASN A 1049 -54.03 -33.57 -44.89
CA ASN A 1049 -55.18 -34.36 -44.45
C ASN A 1049 -54.99 -35.80 -44.98
N PRO A 1050 -54.40 -36.72 -44.19
CA PRO A 1050 -54.00 -38.04 -44.68
C PRO A 1050 -55.18 -38.92 -45.10
N ALA A 1051 -56.35 -38.74 -44.47
CA ALA A 1051 -57.54 -39.57 -44.73
C ALA A 1051 -58.02 -39.48 -46.19
N ASN A 1052 -57.74 -38.37 -46.88
CA ASN A 1052 -58.24 -38.08 -48.22
C ASN A 1052 -57.12 -37.85 -49.26
N ASN A 1053 -55.84 -38.08 -48.92
CA ASN A 1053 -54.68 -37.77 -49.77
C ASN A 1053 -54.66 -36.32 -50.30
N VAL A 1054 -55.07 -35.35 -49.47
CA VAL A 1054 -55.11 -33.91 -49.83
C VAL A 1054 -54.15 -33.11 -48.95
N LEU A 1055 -53.30 -32.32 -49.58
CA LEU A 1055 -52.46 -31.32 -48.94
C LEU A 1055 -53.20 -29.98 -48.91
N ASN A 1056 -53.42 -29.42 -47.71
CA ASN A 1056 -53.98 -28.08 -47.56
C ASN A 1056 -52.83 -27.08 -47.32
N VAL A 1057 -52.80 -26.02 -48.12
CA VAL A 1057 -51.82 -24.93 -48.01
C VAL A 1057 -52.58 -23.65 -47.72
N LYS A 1058 -52.26 -22.99 -46.60
CA LYS A 1058 -52.86 -21.73 -46.20
C LYS A 1058 -51.78 -20.65 -46.16
N LEU A 1059 -52.17 -19.47 -46.59
CA LEU A 1059 -51.37 -18.25 -46.55
C LEU A 1059 -52.05 -17.32 -45.55
N ASP A 1060 -51.36 -17.03 -44.45
CA ASP A 1060 -51.85 -16.19 -43.36
C ASP A 1060 -51.13 -14.84 -43.32
N SER A 1061 -51.81 -13.82 -42.78
CA SER A 1061 -51.51 -12.39 -42.97
C SER A 1061 -51.46 -11.95 -44.44
N PHE A 1062 -51.94 -12.78 -45.36
CA PHE A 1062 -51.78 -12.66 -46.79
C PHE A 1062 -52.80 -11.72 -47.45
N ARG A 1063 -52.33 -10.86 -48.35
CA ARG A 1063 -53.16 -10.14 -49.32
C ARG A 1063 -52.55 -10.04 -50.70
N GLY A 1064 -53.42 -9.91 -51.71
CA GLY A 1064 -53.07 -9.73 -53.11
C GLY A 1064 -53.53 -10.92 -53.96
N LYS A 1065 -52.89 -11.11 -55.11
CA LYS A 1065 -52.93 -12.40 -55.83
C LYS A 1065 -51.59 -13.11 -55.70
N VAL A 1066 -51.63 -14.43 -55.74
CA VAL A 1066 -50.46 -15.31 -55.71
C VAL A 1066 -50.69 -16.52 -56.59
N ILE A 1067 -49.60 -17.05 -57.11
CA ILE A 1067 -49.55 -18.35 -57.77
C ILE A 1067 -48.90 -19.32 -56.78
N LEU A 1068 -49.69 -20.31 -56.34
CA LEU A 1068 -49.21 -21.45 -55.55
C LEU A 1068 -48.87 -22.59 -56.50
N GLN A 1069 -47.65 -23.10 -56.41
CA GLN A 1069 -47.16 -24.21 -57.21
C GLN A 1069 -46.64 -25.32 -56.29
N LEU A 1070 -47.05 -26.56 -56.55
CA LEU A 1070 -46.43 -27.75 -55.99
C LEU A 1070 -45.46 -28.29 -57.03
N THR A 1071 -44.16 -28.30 -56.72
CA THR A 1071 -43.07 -28.68 -57.64
C THR A 1071 -42.29 -29.87 -57.10
N ASN A 1072 -41.55 -30.58 -57.95
CA ASN A 1072 -40.46 -31.45 -57.46
C ASN A 1072 -39.28 -30.59 -56.96
N LEU A 1073 -38.27 -31.24 -56.35
CA LEU A 1073 -37.07 -30.56 -55.83
C LEU A 1073 -36.29 -29.79 -56.91
N GLN A 1074 -36.34 -30.25 -58.17
CA GLN A 1074 -35.73 -29.58 -59.33
C GLN A 1074 -36.59 -28.42 -59.88
N GLY A 1075 -37.64 -28.00 -59.17
CA GLY A 1075 -38.47 -26.85 -59.52
C GLY A 1075 -39.49 -27.06 -60.65
N LYS A 1076 -39.63 -28.27 -61.21
CA LYS A 1076 -40.66 -28.57 -62.21
C LYS A 1076 -42.03 -28.52 -61.56
N VAL A 1077 -42.87 -27.59 -62.01
CA VAL A 1077 -44.26 -27.46 -61.54
C VAL A 1077 -45.05 -28.70 -61.90
N LEU A 1078 -45.65 -29.33 -60.88
CA LEU A 1078 -46.48 -30.53 -61.01
C LEU A 1078 -47.96 -30.17 -60.93
N LYS A 1079 -48.33 -29.23 -60.06
CA LYS A 1079 -49.68 -28.68 -59.92
C LYS A 1079 -49.61 -27.19 -59.60
N GLU A 1080 -50.52 -26.40 -60.15
CA GLU A 1080 -50.62 -24.95 -59.94
C GLU A 1080 -52.04 -24.55 -59.48
N ALA A 1081 -52.14 -23.50 -58.67
CA ALA A 1081 -53.38 -22.77 -58.43
C ALA A 1081 -53.08 -21.27 -58.27
N LYS A 1082 -53.98 -20.40 -58.75
CA LYS A 1082 -53.90 -18.95 -58.54
C LYS A 1082 -54.96 -18.54 -57.55
N LEU A 1083 -54.57 -17.85 -56.47
CA LEU A 1083 -55.48 -17.33 -55.45
C LEU A 1083 -55.53 -15.81 -55.52
N GLN A 1084 -56.66 -15.23 -55.09
CA GLN A 1084 -56.79 -13.82 -54.77
C GLN A 1084 -57.61 -13.66 -53.47
N THR A 1085 -57.12 -12.83 -52.55
CA THR A 1085 -57.97 -12.27 -51.47
C THR A 1085 -58.73 -11.06 -52.00
N MET A 1086 -60.04 -11.01 -51.81
CA MET A 1086 -60.89 -9.83 -52.11
C MET A 1086 -61.63 -9.36 -50.85
N GLY A 1087 -62.41 -8.28 -50.94
CA GLY A 1087 -63.18 -7.76 -49.82
C GLY A 1087 -62.28 -7.10 -48.78
N ASN A 1088 -62.16 -7.71 -47.59
CA ASN A 1088 -61.32 -7.19 -46.50
C ASN A 1088 -60.54 -8.30 -45.75
N GLU A 1089 -60.36 -9.48 -46.34
CA GLU A 1089 -59.73 -10.63 -45.67
C GLU A 1089 -58.20 -10.61 -45.77
N TRP A 1090 -57.52 -11.39 -44.91
CA TRP A 1090 -56.05 -11.46 -44.78
C TRP A 1090 -55.54 -12.91 -44.78
N HIS A 1091 -56.25 -13.83 -45.42
CA HIS A 1091 -55.77 -15.18 -45.64
C HIS A 1091 -56.40 -15.82 -46.87
N ALA A 1092 -55.68 -16.75 -47.50
CA ALA A 1092 -56.19 -17.55 -48.60
C ALA A 1092 -55.74 -19.02 -48.43
N GLN A 1093 -56.53 -19.98 -48.92
CA GLN A 1093 -56.23 -21.40 -48.77
C GLN A 1093 -56.46 -22.16 -50.08
N GLN A 1094 -55.50 -23.00 -50.46
CA GLN A 1094 -55.62 -23.94 -51.56
C GLN A 1094 -55.54 -25.38 -51.04
N ARG A 1095 -56.25 -26.29 -51.74
CA ARG A 1095 -56.14 -27.73 -51.53
C ARG A 1095 -55.56 -28.38 -52.79
N PHE A 1096 -54.49 -29.15 -52.65
CA PHE A 1096 -53.93 -29.97 -53.72
C PHE A 1096 -54.21 -31.44 -53.41
N ASN A 1097 -54.92 -32.13 -54.30
CA ASN A 1097 -54.98 -33.59 -54.23
C ASN A 1097 -53.63 -34.15 -54.71
N VAL A 1098 -53.04 -35.04 -53.92
CA VAL A 1098 -51.72 -35.63 -54.15
C VAL A 1098 -51.75 -37.16 -54.23
N SER A 1099 -52.93 -37.79 -54.33
CA SER A 1099 -53.09 -39.26 -54.41
C SER A 1099 -52.43 -39.92 -55.62
N ASP A 1100 -52.16 -39.14 -56.66
CA ASP A 1100 -51.52 -39.50 -57.92
C ASP A 1100 -50.01 -39.16 -57.94
N MET A 1101 -49.47 -38.63 -56.85
CA MET A 1101 -48.05 -38.30 -56.71
C MET A 1101 -47.30 -39.45 -56.04
N ALA A 1102 -46.03 -39.64 -56.40
CA ALA A 1102 -45.20 -40.65 -55.74
C ALA A 1102 -44.82 -40.21 -54.31
N SER A 1103 -44.54 -41.17 -53.43
CA SER A 1103 -43.95 -40.84 -52.12
C SER A 1103 -42.57 -40.22 -52.30
N GLY A 1104 -42.35 -39.03 -51.74
CA GLY A 1104 -41.11 -38.27 -51.89
C GLY A 1104 -41.22 -36.84 -51.35
N THR A 1105 -40.11 -36.10 -51.42
CA THR A 1105 -40.05 -34.69 -51.02
C THR A 1105 -40.34 -33.77 -52.20
N TYR A 1106 -41.20 -32.79 -51.98
CA TYR A 1106 -41.67 -31.80 -52.95
C TYR A 1106 -41.55 -30.39 -52.35
N LEU A 1107 -41.77 -29.36 -53.16
CA LEU A 1107 -41.73 -27.96 -52.74
C LEU A 1107 -43.10 -27.33 -52.95
N ILE A 1108 -43.64 -26.71 -51.90
CA ILE A 1108 -44.66 -25.66 -52.04
C ILE A 1108 -43.94 -24.35 -52.32
N VAL A 1109 -44.16 -23.84 -53.53
CA VAL A 1109 -43.72 -22.53 -54.01
C VAL A 1109 -44.89 -21.56 -53.93
N VAL A 1110 -44.62 -20.35 -53.46
CA VAL A 1110 -45.55 -19.21 -53.51
C VAL A 1110 -44.87 -18.09 -54.28
N LEU A 1111 -45.51 -17.65 -55.36
CA LEU A 1111 -45.10 -16.50 -56.17
C LEU A 1111 -46.15 -15.40 -56.03
N ASP A 1112 -45.76 -14.20 -55.63
CA ASP A 1112 -46.65 -13.03 -55.62
C ASP A 1112 -46.65 -12.28 -56.96
N GLU A 1113 -47.53 -11.28 -57.11
CA GLU A 1113 -47.61 -10.47 -58.35
C GLU A 1113 -46.37 -9.60 -58.59
N GLU A 1114 -45.51 -9.43 -57.58
CA GLU A 1114 -44.23 -8.71 -57.64
C GLU A 1114 -43.06 -9.64 -58.05
N GLY A 1115 -43.31 -10.95 -58.13
CA GLY A 1115 -42.35 -11.97 -58.56
C GLY A 1115 -41.52 -12.56 -57.42
N ASN A 1116 -41.77 -12.20 -56.17
CA ASN A 1116 -41.04 -12.75 -55.02
C ASN A 1116 -41.46 -14.20 -54.80
N LYS A 1117 -40.47 -15.06 -54.51
CA LYS A 1117 -40.66 -16.51 -54.39
C LYS A 1117 -40.39 -16.98 -52.95
N GLN A 1118 -41.44 -17.34 -52.22
CA GLN A 1118 -41.28 -18.22 -51.06
C GLN A 1118 -41.25 -19.69 -51.52
N THR A 1119 -40.49 -20.52 -50.81
CA THR A 1119 -40.35 -21.97 -51.10
C THR A 1119 -40.29 -22.75 -49.78
N LYS A 1120 -41.09 -23.81 -49.64
CA LYS A 1120 -41.17 -24.64 -48.43
C LYS A 1120 -41.22 -26.13 -48.78
N LYS A 1121 -40.27 -26.92 -48.24
CA LYS A 1121 -40.24 -28.39 -48.42
C LYS A 1121 -41.48 -29.03 -47.78
N VAL A 1122 -42.07 -30.00 -48.46
CA VAL A 1122 -43.15 -30.86 -47.95
C VAL A 1122 -42.89 -32.30 -48.38
N VAL A 1123 -43.01 -33.25 -47.45
CA VAL A 1123 -42.89 -34.68 -47.74
C VAL A 1123 -44.29 -35.26 -47.94
N ILE A 1124 -44.50 -35.89 -49.09
CA ILE A 1124 -45.71 -36.69 -49.35
C ILE A 1124 -45.28 -38.15 -49.17
N ALA A 1125 -45.95 -38.87 -48.27
CA ALA A 1125 -45.67 -40.28 -48.02
C ALA A 1125 -47.00 -41.03 -47.96
N HIS A 1126 -47.29 -41.78 -49.02
CA HIS A 1126 -48.35 -42.78 -48.98
C HIS A 1126 -47.86 -43.97 -48.15
N ARG A 1127 -48.76 -44.50 -47.30
CA ARG A 1127 -48.52 -45.68 -46.47
C ARG A 1127 -48.82 -46.96 -47.24
#